data_AF-A0A1I2KH86-F1
#
_entry.id   AF-A0A1I2KH86-F1
#
_cell.length_a   1.000
_cell.length_b   1.000
_cell.length_c   1.000
_cell.angle_alpha   90.00
_cell.angle_beta   90.00
_cell.angle_gamma   90.00
#
_symmetry.space_group_name_H-M   'P 1'
#
loop_
_entity.id
_entity.type
_entity.pdbx_description
1 polymer ?
#
loop_
_entity_poly.entity_id
_entity_poly.type
_entity_poly.pdbx_seq_one_letter_code
_entity_poly.pdbx_strand_id
1 'polypeptide(L)'
;MSEREPIDWSKTTFDGSRREQLRRLRALSLRERLEALDRLTAHAERTREVASRTASQQVREPQPSYSSGHSRNEIVLHGCTPTPLASYLKALAVLRLVAEQAGDPDATGFWRNDVFVLRTKLNQDKLIQFFLNDYQPTPLVAPWNGGSGFYPKDNRKAVDAIAQSQAGRFASYREAITLARGVVSTSSLTESPKDEDKHAFLLTLRNQATGELLRWTDAAVVLSDDSPRYPPLLGTGGNDGRLDFTNNFMQRLIEFFDTATGTPKVTADELLRASLLNAATASLSNNAIGQFAPGAAGGPNASAGFEGDSRINPWDFILMLEGAVLLAASAVRRLESGESAALSAPFTVRSRAGTIGNAAAIDDDDARGEIWMPLWDRPFTAAELSALFAEGRAALGYRAAQDGLDFARAVARLGVDRGIKAFQRYGFLMRSGKAFLAMPLARVAVHRNPQADLIDDLDRNGWLSSVQRLARDDNAPQALRALAWQLDAALFALTQRQDRLTVQRVLRLIGRIEAQAGRSPKLMEPTRPVPALSWLWWQRSDDGSAEFRIAAALAGLSLRASAEEGPITLGLRPHLAPLALDGKSWNRDSRLVCWSGGPLERNLAQLLHRRRLEAIRLGAEGEVLRSAIGARLEDIESFLALATDDDRIAELAHGLACVERDPDFEAPTPSVRVAMPPAYVLLKPFFTSEAMLRRLDWLPPDKSQRLPAEMAARLATDDVAAALRLAWQRLRALGKKLPGRTPPEPPRRGDGPRLLAALAIPLTFGEMRRVLNQLDLESEEEPESDVETA
;
A
#
# COMPACT_ATOMS: atom_id res chain seq x y z
N MET A 1 20.74 -57.08 27.68
CA MET A 1 19.40 -57.71 27.55
C MET A 1 18.38 -56.60 27.74
N SER A 2 17.48 -56.24 26.83
CA SER A 2 17.06 -56.78 25.54
C SER A 2 16.66 -55.62 24.59
N GLU A 3 16.67 -55.91 23.29
CA GLU A 3 15.97 -55.22 22.19
C GLU A 3 16.25 -53.73 21.92
N ARG A 4 17.13 -53.50 20.93
CA ARG A 4 17.19 -52.24 20.18
C ARG A 4 15.89 -52.10 19.38
N GLU A 5 15.05 -51.12 19.75
CA GLU A 5 13.93 -50.73 18.90
C GLU A 5 14.45 -50.35 17.49
N PRO A 6 13.85 -50.87 16.41
CA PRO A 6 14.24 -50.49 15.06
C PRO A 6 13.92 -49.02 14.83
N ILE A 7 14.93 -48.23 14.47
CA ILE A 7 14.73 -46.82 14.08
C ILE A 7 13.83 -46.80 12.85
N ASP A 8 12.63 -46.25 13.03
CA ASP A 8 11.66 -46.06 11.95
C ASP A 8 12.10 -44.88 11.07
N TRP A 9 12.87 -45.18 10.04
CA TRP A 9 13.36 -44.22 9.03
C TRP A 9 12.22 -43.50 8.27
N SER A 10 10.98 -43.98 8.38
CA SER A 10 9.83 -43.25 7.83
C SER A 10 9.46 -42.00 8.64
N LYS A 11 10.02 -41.80 9.85
CA LYS A 11 9.79 -40.63 10.73
C LYS A 11 10.91 -39.57 10.66
N THR A 12 12.03 -39.87 10.00
CA THR A 12 13.18 -38.95 9.86
C THR A 12 13.07 -38.03 8.65
N THR A 13 12.08 -38.24 7.78
CA THR A 13 11.74 -37.30 6.69
C THR A 13 10.71 -36.28 7.16
N PHE A 14 10.73 -35.08 6.58
CA PHE A 14 9.77 -34.01 6.91
C PHE A 14 8.31 -34.49 6.78
N ASP A 15 7.99 -35.18 5.70
CA ASP A 15 6.65 -35.76 5.47
C ASP A 15 6.28 -36.86 6.47
N GLY A 16 7.26 -37.66 6.87
CA GLY A 16 7.15 -38.67 7.90
C GLY A 16 6.78 -38.11 9.28
N SER A 17 7.56 -37.12 9.71
CA SER A 17 7.33 -36.40 10.96
C SER A 17 5.97 -35.68 10.95
N ARG A 18 5.60 -35.05 9.82
CA ARG A 18 4.31 -34.36 9.66
C ARG A 18 3.12 -35.31 9.73
N ARG A 19 3.18 -36.49 9.10
CA ARG A 19 2.10 -37.50 9.19
C ARG A 19 1.94 -38.05 10.60
N GLU A 20 3.03 -38.25 11.31
CA GLU A 20 3.01 -38.70 12.72
C GLU A 20 2.46 -37.62 13.65
N GLN A 21 2.84 -36.35 13.45
CA GLN A 21 2.26 -35.21 14.16
C GLN A 21 0.74 -35.11 13.93
N LEU A 22 0.28 -35.30 12.69
CA LEU A 22 -1.15 -35.29 12.36
C LEU A 22 -1.90 -36.49 12.97
N ARG A 23 -1.30 -37.68 13.04
CA ARG A 23 -1.87 -38.84 13.75
C ARG A 23 -1.98 -38.57 15.25
N ARG A 24 -0.94 -38.03 15.88
CA ARG A 24 -0.95 -37.66 17.29
C ARG A 24 -2.00 -36.58 17.57
N LEU A 25 -2.09 -35.55 16.74
CA LEU A 25 -3.11 -34.51 16.85
C LEU A 25 -4.53 -35.08 16.74
N ARG A 26 -4.76 -36.06 15.84
CA ARG A 26 -6.05 -36.75 15.71
C ARG A 26 -6.40 -37.62 16.93
N ALA A 27 -5.41 -38.17 17.63
CA ALA A 27 -5.60 -38.99 18.82
C ALA A 27 -5.88 -38.16 20.10
N LEU A 28 -5.57 -36.86 20.10
CA LEU A 28 -5.87 -35.98 21.24
C LEU A 28 -7.36 -35.65 21.32
N SER A 29 -7.90 -35.73 22.53
CA SER A 29 -9.24 -35.26 22.88
C SER A 29 -9.35 -33.73 22.75
N LEU A 30 -10.58 -33.22 22.60
CA LEU A 30 -10.85 -31.77 22.52
C LEU A 30 -10.25 -31.02 23.73
N ARG A 31 -10.33 -31.63 24.92
CA ARG A 31 -9.77 -31.08 26.16
C ARG A 31 -8.25 -30.95 26.10
N GLU A 32 -7.55 -31.98 25.63
CA GLU A 32 -6.08 -31.95 25.52
C GLU A 32 -5.60 -30.96 24.46
N ARG A 33 -6.39 -30.75 23.40
CA ARG A 33 -6.10 -29.72 22.38
C ARG A 33 -6.27 -28.30 22.93
N LEU A 34 -7.31 -28.06 23.74
CA LEU A 34 -7.52 -26.78 24.42
C LEU A 34 -6.41 -26.52 25.45
N GLU A 35 -6.05 -27.52 26.26
CA GLU A 35 -4.94 -27.39 27.22
C GLU A 35 -3.58 -27.14 26.52
N ALA A 36 -3.34 -27.74 25.36
CA ALA A 36 -2.15 -27.47 24.57
C ALA A 36 -2.14 -26.04 23.99
N LEU A 37 -3.31 -25.53 23.59
CA LEU A 37 -3.48 -24.17 23.08
C LEU A 37 -3.32 -23.13 24.18
N ASP A 38 -3.83 -23.39 25.38
CA ASP A 38 -3.62 -22.56 26.57
C ASP A 38 -2.15 -22.55 26.99
N ARG A 39 -1.47 -23.70 26.95
CA ARG A 39 -0.02 -23.77 27.22
C ARG A 39 0.81 -23.01 26.19
N LEU A 40 0.44 -23.06 24.91
CA LEU A 40 1.10 -22.31 23.84
C LEU A 40 0.86 -20.81 24.00
N THR A 41 -0.35 -20.40 24.37
CA THR A 41 -0.71 -19.00 24.60
C THR A 41 0.03 -18.46 25.83
N ALA A 42 0.04 -19.20 26.93
CA ALA A 42 0.80 -18.85 28.14
C ALA A 42 2.32 -18.90 27.92
N HIS A 43 2.81 -19.69 26.97
CA HIS A 43 4.22 -19.66 26.58
C HIS A 43 4.52 -18.44 25.72
N ALA A 44 3.68 -18.12 24.74
CA ALA A 44 3.82 -16.93 23.90
C ALA A 44 3.73 -15.62 24.71
N GLU A 45 2.85 -15.57 25.71
CA GLU A 45 2.74 -14.46 26.65
C GLU A 45 3.99 -14.34 27.52
N ARG A 46 4.50 -15.45 28.08
CA ARG A 46 5.79 -15.46 28.80
C ARG A 46 6.95 -15.02 27.92
N THR A 47 6.99 -15.42 26.65
CA THR A 47 8.04 -15.00 25.71
C THR A 47 7.90 -13.51 25.35
N ARG A 48 6.68 -12.97 25.25
CA ARG A 48 6.45 -11.52 25.11
C ARG A 48 6.82 -10.75 26.35
N GLU A 49 6.50 -11.24 27.55
CA GLU A 49 6.88 -10.61 28.81
C GLU A 49 8.39 -10.60 28.99
N VAL A 50 9.06 -11.72 28.69
CA VAL A 50 10.54 -11.81 28.67
C VAL A 50 11.11 -10.85 27.64
N ALA A 51 10.62 -10.81 26.41
CA ALA A 51 11.06 -9.84 25.40
C ALA A 51 10.82 -8.37 25.80
N SER A 52 9.71 -8.08 26.50
CA SER A 52 9.40 -6.73 27.00
C SER A 52 10.29 -6.31 28.17
N ARG A 53 10.71 -7.27 29.02
CA ARG A 53 11.68 -7.05 30.10
C ARG A 53 13.10 -6.90 29.56
N THR A 54 13.47 -7.62 28.50
CA THR A 54 14.75 -7.45 27.79
C THR A 54 14.82 -6.13 27.03
N ALA A 55 13.68 -5.54 26.62
CA ALA A 55 13.64 -4.21 26.00
C ALA A 55 13.76 -3.05 27.02
N SER A 56 13.47 -3.29 28.30
CA SER A 56 13.47 -2.29 29.38
C SER A 56 14.70 -2.37 30.31
N GLN A 57 15.46 -3.45 30.25
CA GLN A 57 16.82 -3.52 30.80
C GLN A 57 17.82 -3.58 29.65
N GLN A 58 18.65 -2.54 29.50
CA GLN A 58 19.88 -2.60 28.70
C GLN A 58 20.87 -3.60 29.34
N VAL A 59 20.56 -4.89 29.28
CA VAL A 59 21.57 -5.94 29.44
C VAL A 59 22.21 -6.07 28.07
N ARG A 60 23.29 -5.32 27.87
CA ARG A 60 24.29 -5.64 26.85
C ARG A 60 24.76 -7.06 27.16
N GLU A 61 24.25 -8.05 26.43
CA GLU A 61 25.04 -9.25 26.20
C GLU A 61 26.37 -8.77 25.63
N PRO A 62 27.52 -9.15 26.22
CA PRO A 62 28.80 -8.85 25.62
C PRO A 62 28.80 -9.54 24.26
N GLN A 63 28.74 -8.72 23.21
CA GLN A 63 29.05 -9.20 21.87
C GLN A 63 30.38 -9.94 21.97
N PRO A 64 30.52 -11.17 21.45
CA PRO A 64 31.84 -11.69 21.19
C PRO A 64 32.47 -10.72 20.20
N SER A 65 33.31 -9.82 20.71
CA SER A 65 34.22 -9.06 19.88
C SER A 65 35.14 -10.10 19.27
N TYR A 66 34.81 -10.54 18.06
CA TYR A 66 35.84 -11.04 17.16
C TYR A 66 36.71 -9.83 16.80
N SER A 67 37.55 -9.43 17.75
CA SER A 67 38.74 -8.64 17.50
C SER A 67 39.71 -9.54 16.75
N SER A 68 39.44 -9.78 15.47
CA SER A 68 40.51 -10.17 14.55
C SER A 68 41.25 -8.90 14.17
N GLY A 69 42.47 -8.76 14.69
CA GLY A 69 43.33 -7.59 14.57
C GLY A 69 43.83 -7.31 13.15
N HIS A 70 42.94 -7.08 12.19
CA HIS A 70 43.28 -6.49 10.90
C HIS A 70 42.36 -5.28 10.69
N SER A 71 42.92 -4.07 10.70
CA SER A 71 42.21 -2.83 10.39
C SER A 71 41.55 -2.95 9.01
N ARG A 72 40.22 -3.04 8.97
CA ARG A 72 39.47 -2.98 7.71
C ARG A 72 39.30 -1.53 7.31
N ASN A 73 39.54 -1.23 6.03
CA ASN A 73 39.31 0.10 5.48
C ASN A 73 37.82 0.25 5.13
N GLU A 74 37.27 1.44 5.37
CA GLU A 74 36.00 1.85 4.78
C GLU A 74 36.28 2.70 3.54
N ILE A 75 35.85 2.23 2.38
CA ILE A 75 35.98 2.93 1.11
C ILE A 75 34.58 3.44 0.72
N VAL A 76 34.43 4.76 0.63
CA VAL A 76 33.17 5.39 0.21
C VAL A 76 33.15 5.45 -1.31
N LEU A 77 32.21 4.73 -1.94
CA LEU A 77 32.10 4.62 -3.40
C LEU A 77 31.13 5.68 -3.93
N HIS A 78 31.58 6.92 -4.08
CA HIS A 78 30.72 8.05 -4.46
C HIS A 78 29.97 7.88 -5.79
N GLY A 79 30.43 7.00 -6.70
CA GLY A 79 29.71 6.67 -7.92
C GLY A 79 28.62 5.60 -7.75
N CYS A 80 28.51 4.99 -6.57
CA CYS A 80 27.55 3.93 -6.24
C CYS A 80 26.44 4.48 -5.34
N THR A 81 25.36 4.94 -5.95
CA THR A 81 24.19 5.51 -5.27
C THR A 81 22.96 4.61 -5.42
N PRO A 82 21.93 4.75 -4.55
CA PRO A 82 20.68 4.02 -4.69
C PRO A 82 19.94 4.25 -5.99
N THR A 83 20.14 5.39 -6.67
CA THR A 83 19.51 5.80 -7.93
C THR A 83 20.54 6.47 -8.85
N PRO A 84 20.60 6.13 -10.15
CA PRO A 84 19.72 5.21 -10.90
C PRO A 84 19.97 3.72 -10.60
N LEU A 85 19.12 2.83 -11.13
CA LEU A 85 19.21 1.38 -10.88
C LEU A 85 20.58 0.80 -11.28
N ALA A 86 21.19 1.31 -12.36
CA ALA A 86 22.55 0.95 -12.77
C ALA A 86 23.59 1.16 -11.64
N SER A 87 23.49 2.27 -10.90
CA SER A 87 24.40 2.61 -9.81
C SER A 87 24.22 1.70 -8.60
N TYR A 88 22.97 1.31 -8.31
CA TYR A 88 22.68 0.33 -7.27
C TYR A 88 23.27 -1.05 -7.62
N LEU A 89 23.05 -1.53 -8.83
CA LEU A 89 23.57 -2.84 -9.27
C LEU A 89 25.10 -2.85 -9.29
N LYS A 90 25.73 -1.76 -9.75
CA LYS A 90 27.18 -1.58 -9.66
C LYS A 90 27.70 -1.74 -8.23
N ALA A 91 27.00 -1.18 -7.23
CA ALA A 91 27.38 -1.34 -5.83
C ALA A 91 27.40 -2.82 -5.39
N LEU A 92 26.38 -3.59 -5.80
CA LEU A 92 26.31 -5.03 -5.56
C LEU A 92 27.47 -5.79 -6.21
N ALA A 93 27.82 -5.41 -7.45
CA ALA A 93 28.92 -6.03 -8.18
C ALA A 93 30.25 -5.83 -7.47
N VAL A 94 30.52 -4.62 -6.97
CA VAL A 94 31.76 -4.32 -6.25
C VAL A 94 31.90 -5.20 -5.02
N LEU A 95 30.85 -5.31 -4.21
CA LEU A 95 30.88 -6.17 -3.03
C LEU A 95 31.07 -7.65 -3.40
N ARG A 96 30.32 -8.15 -4.39
CA ARG A 96 30.43 -9.56 -4.84
C ARG A 96 31.83 -9.87 -5.36
N LEU A 97 32.36 -9.05 -6.28
CA LEU A 97 33.64 -9.30 -6.94
C LEU A 97 34.81 -9.19 -5.95
N VAL A 98 34.75 -8.27 -4.99
CA VAL A 98 35.77 -8.19 -3.93
C VAL A 98 35.73 -9.43 -3.04
N ALA A 99 34.54 -9.91 -2.68
CA ALA A 99 34.38 -11.11 -1.87
C ALA A 99 34.80 -12.40 -2.61
N GLU A 100 34.46 -12.52 -3.89
CA GLU A 100 34.72 -13.72 -4.69
C GLU A 100 36.14 -13.78 -5.27
N GLN A 101 36.71 -12.64 -5.67
CA GLN A 101 37.93 -12.62 -6.51
C GLN A 101 39.10 -11.84 -5.89
N ALA A 102 38.87 -10.86 -5.00
CA ALA A 102 39.93 -9.99 -4.48
C ALA A 102 40.58 -10.48 -3.17
N GLY A 103 40.32 -11.73 -2.76
CA GLY A 103 40.91 -12.34 -1.57
C GLY A 103 40.35 -11.84 -0.23
N ASP A 104 39.16 -11.24 -0.22
CA ASP A 104 38.48 -10.79 1.00
C ASP A 104 37.02 -11.29 1.09
N PRO A 105 36.81 -12.60 1.32
CA PRO A 105 35.46 -13.21 1.35
C PRO A 105 34.54 -12.64 2.43
N ASP A 106 35.13 -12.05 3.47
CA ASP A 106 34.40 -11.42 4.56
C ASP A 106 34.08 -9.94 4.28
N ALA A 107 34.38 -9.43 3.08
CA ALA A 107 34.06 -8.04 2.72
C ALA A 107 32.56 -7.78 2.95
N THR A 108 32.27 -6.59 3.47
CA THR A 108 30.89 -6.18 3.78
C THR A 108 30.58 -4.84 3.13
N GLY A 109 29.32 -4.60 2.77
CA GLY A 109 28.87 -3.32 2.23
C GLY A 109 27.61 -2.83 2.91
N PHE A 110 27.39 -1.51 2.92
CA PHE A 110 26.19 -0.86 3.46
C PHE A 110 25.97 0.53 2.87
N TRP A 111 24.76 1.04 3.02
CA TRP A 111 24.40 2.38 2.56
C TRP A 111 24.58 3.40 3.69
N ARG A 112 25.30 4.50 3.41
CA ARG A 112 25.46 5.64 4.31
C ARG A 112 25.31 6.92 3.52
N ASN A 113 24.33 7.76 3.88
CA ASN A 113 24.05 9.04 3.22
C ASN A 113 23.93 8.91 1.68
N ASP A 114 23.13 7.94 1.21
CA ASP A 114 22.91 7.66 -0.21
C ASP A 114 24.13 7.27 -1.04
N VAL A 115 25.19 6.81 -0.36
CA VAL A 115 26.39 6.27 -1.01
C VAL A 115 26.69 4.89 -0.43
N PHE A 116 27.15 3.98 -1.29
CA PHE A 116 27.60 2.67 -0.86
C PHE A 116 28.99 2.73 -0.23
N VAL A 117 29.14 2.12 0.94
CA VAL A 117 30.41 2.01 1.65
C VAL A 117 30.84 0.55 1.64
N LEU A 118 32.03 0.29 1.10
CA LEU A 118 32.67 -1.01 1.12
C LEU A 118 33.64 -1.08 2.31
N ARG A 119 33.46 -2.08 3.17
CA ARG A 119 34.37 -2.38 4.27
C ARG A 119 35.17 -3.65 3.95
N THR A 120 36.46 -3.48 3.69
CA THR A 120 37.35 -4.53 3.14
C THR A 120 38.79 -4.38 3.67
N LYS A 121 39.61 -5.42 3.51
CA LYS A 121 41.06 -5.39 3.74
C LYS A 121 41.82 -4.55 2.70
N LEU A 122 41.23 -4.33 1.53
CA LEU A 122 41.81 -3.49 0.48
C LEU A 122 41.74 -2.01 0.86
N ASN A 123 42.70 -1.21 0.43
CA ASN A 123 42.56 0.25 0.41
C ASN A 123 42.06 0.69 -0.98
N GLN A 124 41.79 1.98 -1.15
CA GLN A 124 41.25 2.51 -2.41
C GLN A 124 42.11 2.17 -3.63
N ASP A 125 43.44 2.33 -3.55
CA ASP A 125 44.32 2.05 -4.69
C ASP A 125 44.37 0.55 -5.03
N LYS A 126 44.41 -0.33 -4.01
CA LYS A 126 44.34 -1.78 -4.23
C LYS A 126 43.00 -2.21 -4.84
N LEU A 127 41.89 -1.55 -4.48
CA LEU A 127 40.59 -1.80 -5.11
C LEU A 127 40.62 -1.45 -6.60
N ILE A 128 41.21 -0.31 -6.97
CA ILE A 128 41.38 0.09 -8.37
C ILE A 128 42.30 -0.89 -9.12
N GLN A 129 43.44 -1.27 -8.53
CA GLN A 129 44.36 -2.24 -9.13
C GLN A 129 43.72 -3.61 -9.33
N PHE A 130 42.88 -4.07 -8.40
CA PHE A 130 42.12 -5.31 -8.53
C PHE A 130 41.24 -5.30 -9.79
N PHE A 131 40.41 -4.27 -9.98
CA PHE A 131 39.53 -4.19 -11.15
C PHE A 131 40.30 -4.06 -12.47
N LEU A 132 41.45 -3.39 -12.46
CA LEU A 132 42.27 -3.21 -13.66
C LEU A 132 43.05 -4.48 -14.04
N ASN A 133 43.59 -5.21 -13.08
CA ASN A 133 44.56 -6.29 -13.36
C ASN A 133 44.04 -7.69 -13.06
N ASP A 134 43.26 -7.85 -11.99
CA ASP A 134 42.93 -9.17 -11.44
C ASP A 134 41.48 -9.60 -11.73
N TYR A 135 40.58 -8.65 -11.95
CA TYR A 135 39.17 -8.91 -12.23
C TYR A 135 38.96 -9.85 -13.41
N GLN A 136 38.21 -10.92 -13.16
CA GLN A 136 37.78 -11.91 -14.14
C GLN A 136 36.28 -11.74 -14.40
N PRO A 137 35.87 -11.38 -15.64
CA PRO A 137 34.45 -11.15 -15.93
C PRO A 137 33.63 -12.43 -15.83
N THR A 138 32.43 -12.33 -15.24
CA THR A 138 31.46 -13.43 -15.24
C THR A 138 31.06 -13.74 -16.70
N PRO A 139 31.01 -15.02 -17.11
CA PRO A 139 30.64 -15.43 -18.46
C PRO A 139 29.15 -15.18 -18.78
N LEU A 140 28.81 -13.96 -19.18
CA LEU A 140 27.45 -13.59 -19.59
C LEU A 140 27.26 -13.90 -21.08
N VAL A 141 26.47 -14.93 -21.40
CA VAL A 141 26.11 -15.28 -22.78
C VAL A 141 24.62 -15.56 -22.88
N ALA A 142 24.00 -15.16 -23.99
CA ALA A 142 22.58 -15.40 -24.24
C ALA A 142 22.39 -15.99 -25.65
N PRO A 143 22.90 -17.20 -25.94
CA PRO A 143 22.76 -17.81 -27.26
C PRO A 143 21.31 -18.04 -27.67
N TRP A 144 20.34 -17.92 -26.76
CA TRP A 144 18.90 -17.96 -27.06
C TRP A 144 18.33 -16.64 -27.63
N ASN A 145 19.15 -15.60 -27.79
CA ASN A 145 18.75 -14.28 -28.29
C ASN A 145 19.35 -14.01 -29.68
N GLY A 146 18.57 -13.32 -30.52
CA GLY A 146 19.10 -12.70 -31.74
C GLY A 146 19.93 -11.45 -31.40
N GLY A 147 21.07 -11.28 -32.06
CA GLY A 147 22.04 -10.21 -31.76
C GLY A 147 23.08 -10.56 -30.70
N SER A 148 23.03 -11.77 -30.13
CA SER A 148 23.92 -12.25 -29.06
C SER A 148 25.35 -12.54 -29.51
N GLY A 149 25.57 -12.69 -30.82
CA GLY A 149 26.88 -12.98 -31.40
C GLY A 149 27.12 -14.47 -31.67
N PHE A 150 26.08 -15.31 -31.57
CA PHE A 150 26.16 -16.75 -31.83
C PHE A 150 25.63 -17.15 -33.21
N TYR A 151 24.92 -16.26 -33.90
CA TYR A 151 24.32 -16.55 -35.21
C TYR A 151 24.99 -15.79 -36.36
N PRO A 152 24.86 -16.25 -37.62
CA PRO A 152 25.53 -15.63 -38.77
C PRO A 152 25.17 -14.15 -39.02
N LYS A 153 23.95 -13.74 -38.63
CA LYS A 153 23.47 -12.35 -38.78
C LYS A 153 23.87 -11.43 -37.62
N ASP A 154 24.49 -11.97 -36.57
CA ASP A 154 24.85 -11.20 -35.39
C ASP A 154 26.19 -10.49 -35.55
N ASN A 155 26.43 -9.45 -34.75
CA ASN A 155 27.77 -8.90 -34.58
C ASN A 155 28.61 -9.85 -33.72
N ARG A 156 29.52 -10.59 -34.35
CA ARG A 156 30.35 -11.62 -33.70
C ARG A 156 31.72 -11.12 -33.22
N LYS A 157 32.07 -9.86 -33.48
CA LYS A 157 33.43 -9.33 -33.25
C LYS A 157 33.91 -9.57 -31.81
N ALA A 158 33.09 -9.27 -30.81
CA ALA A 158 33.48 -9.41 -29.41
C ALA A 158 33.50 -10.86 -28.94
N VAL A 159 32.48 -11.66 -29.32
CA VAL A 159 32.40 -13.09 -28.96
C VAL A 159 33.58 -13.85 -29.54
N ASP A 160 33.91 -13.64 -30.81
CA ASP A 160 35.04 -14.29 -31.47
C ASP A 160 36.39 -13.84 -30.86
N ALA A 161 36.54 -12.55 -30.53
CA ALA A 161 37.76 -12.04 -29.90
C ALA A 161 38.00 -12.62 -28.50
N ILE A 162 36.94 -12.77 -27.69
CA ILE A 162 37.04 -13.42 -26.37
C ILE A 162 37.29 -14.93 -26.53
N ALA A 163 36.59 -15.60 -27.45
CA ALA A 163 36.78 -17.03 -27.71
C ALA A 163 38.23 -17.39 -28.11
N GLN A 164 38.91 -16.50 -28.85
CA GLN A 164 40.28 -16.68 -29.32
C GLN A 164 41.34 -16.09 -28.37
N SER A 165 40.91 -15.44 -27.29
CA SER A 165 41.78 -14.77 -26.33
C SER A 165 42.76 -15.73 -25.65
N GLN A 166 43.99 -15.27 -25.40
CA GLN A 166 44.98 -15.99 -24.59
C GLN A 166 45.09 -15.45 -23.15
N ALA A 167 44.36 -14.37 -22.84
CA ALA A 167 44.39 -13.76 -21.52
C ALA A 167 43.73 -14.67 -20.47
N GLY A 168 44.37 -14.77 -19.30
CA GLY A 168 43.87 -15.57 -18.18
C GLY A 168 42.48 -15.14 -17.70
N ARG A 169 42.22 -13.83 -17.65
CA ARG A 169 40.92 -13.28 -17.18
C ARG A 169 39.70 -13.73 -17.97
N PHE A 170 39.88 -14.18 -19.22
CA PHE A 170 38.79 -14.63 -20.08
C PHE A 170 38.65 -16.16 -20.12
N ALA A 171 39.35 -16.91 -19.27
CA ALA A 171 39.34 -18.38 -19.29
C ALA A 171 37.94 -18.96 -19.11
N SER A 172 37.22 -18.61 -18.04
CA SER A 172 35.84 -19.09 -17.81
C SER A 172 34.88 -18.61 -18.91
N TYR A 173 35.12 -17.43 -19.47
CA TYR A 173 34.37 -16.90 -20.60
C TYR A 173 34.55 -17.74 -21.88
N ARG A 174 35.78 -18.17 -22.19
CA ARG A 174 36.05 -19.07 -23.33
C ARG A 174 35.34 -20.40 -23.17
N GLU A 175 35.36 -20.96 -21.96
CA GLU A 175 34.66 -22.21 -21.65
C GLU A 175 33.15 -22.06 -21.88
N ALA A 176 32.55 -20.99 -21.37
CA ALA A 176 31.12 -20.72 -21.55
C ALA A 176 30.74 -20.49 -23.03
N ILE A 177 31.55 -19.76 -23.81
CA ILE A 177 31.32 -19.57 -25.25
C ILE A 177 31.42 -20.90 -25.99
N THR A 178 32.41 -21.73 -25.65
CA THR A 178 32.62 -23.04 -26.27
C THR A 178 31.43 -23.95 -26.00
N LEU A 179 30.96 -23.99 -24.75
CA LEU A 179 29.77 -24.73 -24.36
C LEU A 179 28.53 -24.23 -25.11
N ALA A 180 28.29 -22.93 -25.13
CA ALA A 180 27.15 -22.33 -25.82
C ALA A 180 27.16 -22.63 -27.33
N ARG A 181 28.33 -22.56 -27.99
CA ARG A 181 28.50 -22.96 -29.40
C ARG A 181 28.24 -24.45 -29.60
N GLY A 182 28.70 -25.29 -28.67
CA GLY A 182 28.42 -26.72 -28.65
C GLY A 182 26.92 -26.97 -28.68
N VAL A 183 26.16 -26.39 -27.75
CA VAL A 183 24.70 -26.54 -27.68
C VAL A 183 24.01 -26.01 -28.94
N VAL A 184 24.39 -24.82 -29.44
CA VAL A 184 23.85 -24.26 -30.70
C VAL A 184 24.08 -25.21 -31.88
N SER A 185 25.27 -25.82 -31.97
CA SER A 185 25.61 -26.77 -33.04
C SER A 185 24.84 -28.10 -32.92
N THR A 186 24.71 -28.65 -31.72
CA THR A 186 23.96 -29.90 -31.47
C THR A 186 22.47 -29.72 -31.77
N SER A 187 21.93 -28.53 -31.48
CA SER A 187 20.55 -28.17 -31.83
C SER A 187 20.35 -27.76 -33.29
N SER A 188 21.41 -27.76 -34.12
CA SER A 188 21.37 -27.38 -35.55
C SER A 188 20.75 -26.00 -35.82
N LEU A 189 20.91 -25.06 -34.89
CA LEU A 189 20.28 -23.73 -34.96
C LEU A 189 21.10 -22.78 -35.86
N THR A 190 20.42 -22.18 -36.84
CA THR A 190 21.00 -21.12 -37.70
C THR A 190 20.49 -19.71 -37.34
N GLU A 191 19.44 -19.64 -36.54
CA GLU A 191 18.91 -18.43 -35.92
C GLU A 191 18.50 -18.71 -34.47
N SER A 192 18.23 -17.65 -33.70
CA SER A 192 17.78 -17.77 -32.31
C SER A 192 16.50 -18.61 -32.22
N PRO A 193 16.43 -19.58 -31.28
CA PRO A 193 15.30 -20.49 -31.18
C PRO A 193 14.02 -19.74 -30.76
N LYS A 194 12.87 -20.25 -31.20
CA LYS A 194 11.54 -19.69 -30.91
C LYS A 194 10.68 -20.71 -30.18
N ASP A 195 9.69 -20.23 -29.43
CA ASP A 195 8.64 -21.04 -28.80
C ASP A 195 9.16 -22.32 -28.09
N GLU A 196 8.67 -23.50 -28.46
CA GLU A 196 9.03 -24.79 -27.84
C GLU A 196 10.52 -25.12 -28.00
N ASP A 197 11.12 -24.82 -29.16
CA ASP A 197 12.56 -25.00 -29.40
C ASP A 197 13.40 -24.16 -28.44
N LYS A 198 12.90 -22.95 -28.07
CA LYS A 198 13.58 -22.08 -27.10
C LYS A 198 13.56 -22.70 -25.71
N HIS A 199 12.45 -23.30 -25.31
CA HIS A 199 12.34 -23.96 -24.00
C HIS A 199 13.30 -25.16 -23.89
N ALA A 200 13.30 -26.06 -24.89
CA ALA A 200 14.18 -27.22 -24.94
C ALA A 200 15.67 -26.83 -24.99
N PHE A 201 16.00 -25.80 -25.77
CA PHE A 201 17.35 -25.25 -25.84
C PHE A 201 17.83 -24.73 -24.49
N LEU A 202 17.01 -23.91 -23.81
CA LEU A 202 17.35 -23.35 -22.50
C LEU A 202 17.54 -24.44 -21.43
N LEU A 203 16.71 -25.49 -21.44
CA LEU A 203 16.87 -26.64 -20.55
C LEU A 203 18.21 -27.36 -20.77
N THR A 204 18.55 -27.60 -22.04
CA THR A 204 19.80 -28.26 -22.42
C THR A 204 21.01 -27.44 -21.99
N LEU A 205 20.99 -26.14 -22.29
CA LEU A 205 22.06 -25.21 -21.90
C LEU A 205 22.22 -25.16 -20.38
N ARG A 206 21.10 -25.04 -19.64
CA ARG A 206 21.09 -24.98 -18.17
C ARG A 206 21.65 -26.25 -17.53
N ASN A 207 21.34 -27.43 -18.09
CA ASN A 207 21.83 -28.72 -17.58
C ASN A 207 23.34 -28.93 -17.81
N GLN A 208 23.92 -28.26 -18.80
CA GLN A 208 25.36 -28.34 -19.11
C GLN A 208 26.14 -27.16 -18.52
N ALA A 209 25.47 -26.07 -18.14
CA ALA A 209 26.11 -24.84 -17.70
C ALA A 209 27.08 -25.05 -16.52
N THR A 210 28.23 -24.38 -16.58
CA THR A 210 29.13 -24.24 -15.44
C THR A 210 28.47 -23.39 -14.34
N GLY A 211 28.98 -23.44 -13.11
CA GLY A 211 28.40 -22.69 -12.00
C GLY A 211 28.25 -21.19 -12.27
N GLU A 212 29.21 -20.56 -12.96
CA GLU A 212 29.13 -19.13 -13.31
C GLU A 212 28.10 -18.84 -14.41
N LEU A 213 28.05 -19.67 -15.44
CA LEU A 213 27.06 -19.55 -16.52
C LEU A 213 25.63 -19.81 -16.01
N LEU A 214 25.48 -20.73 -15.06
CA LEU A 214 24.21 -21.05 -14.44
C LEU A 214 23.67 -19.85 -13.65
N ARG A 215 24.52 -19.15 -12.89
CA ARG A 215 24.14 -17.93 -12.14
C ARG A 215 23.57 -16.85 -13.07
N TRP A 216 24.18 -16.62 -14.22
CA TRP A 216 23.65 -15.70 -15.24
C TRP A 216 22.32 -16.20 -15.83
N THR A 217 22.25 -17.49 -16.16
CA THR A 217 21.06 -18.09 -16.76
C THR A 217 19.85 -17.98 -15.82
N ASP A 218 20.03 -18.28 -14.53
CA ASP A 218 18.98 -18.20 -13.51
C ASP A 218 18.58 -16.74 -13.18
N ALA A 219 19.46 -15.77 -13.42
CA ALA A 219 19.10 -14.35 -13.35
C ALA A 219 18.28 -13.87 -14.55
N ALA A 220 18.63 -14.32 -15.76
CA ALA A 220 18.00 -13.86 -16.99
C ALA A 220 16.69 -14.60 -17.32
N VAL A 221 16.57 -15.87 -16.93
CA VAL A 221 15.51 -16.77 -17.39
C VAL A 221 15.02 -17.67 -16.26
N VAL A 222 13.69 -17.79 -16.14
CA VAL A 222 13.05 -18.76 -15.26
C VAL A 222 12.30 -19.79 -16.12
N LEU A 223 12.67 -21.06 -15.95
CA LEU A 223 12.02 -22.16 -16.65
C LEU A 223 10.79 -22.63 -15.86
N SER A 224 9.62 -22.56 -16.49
CA SER A 224 8.33 -23.07 -15.98
C SER A 224 7.78 -24.15 -16.91
N ASP A 225 6.80 -24.93 -16.44
CA ASP A 225 6.30 -26.13 -17.14
C ASP A 225 5.79 -25.85 -18.57
N ASP A 226 5.26 -24.65 -18.84
CA ASP A 226 4.64 -24.30 -20.13
C ASP A 226 5.57 -23.47 -21.05
N SER A 227 6.40 -22.58 -20.50
CA SER A 227 7.26 -21.66 -21.27
C SER A 227 8.32 -20.96 -20.41
N PRO A 228 9.42 -20.43 -21.01
CA PRO A 228 10.37 -19.58 -20.30
C PRO A 228 9.75 -18.23 -19.94
N ARG A 229 9.94 -17.80 -18.68
CA ARG A 229 9.54 -16.49 -18.17
C ARG A 229 10.77 -15.63 -17.89
N TYR A 230 10.62 -14.32 -17.99
CA TYR A 230 11.73 -13.38 -17.89
C TYR A 230 11.51 -12.36 -16.76
N PRO A 231 12.43 -12.28 -15.78
CA PRO A 231 12.43 -11.20 -14.79
C PRO A 231 12.53 -9.82 -15.45
N PRO A 232 11.79 -8.81 -14.99
CA PRO A 232 11.79 -7.47 -15.60
C PRO A 232 13.18 -6.83 -15.67
N LEU A 233 14.04 -7.13 -14.68
CA LEU A 233 15.37 -6.55 -14.54
C LEU A 233 16.25 -6.76 -15.77
N LEU A 234 16.20 -7.93 -16.40
CA LEU A 234 17.04 -8.30 -17.56
C LEU A 234 16.22 -8.39 -18.85
N GLY A 235 15.07 -7.69 -18.90
CA GLY A 235 14.21 -7.60 -20.07
C GLY A 235 13.69 -8.97 -20.51
N THR A 236 13.86 -9.32 -21.78
CA THR A 236 13.40 -10.62 -22.32
C THR A 236 14.53 -11.65 -22.39
N GLY A 237 15.15 -11.92 -21.24
CA GLY A 237 16.23 -12.91 -21.14
C GLY A 237 17.59 -12.38 -21.57
N GLY A 238 17.97 -11.17 -21.13
CA GLY A 238 19.23 -10.54 -21.47
C GLY A 238 19.14 -9.49 -22.59
N ASN A 239 17.92 -9.09 -22.98
CA ASN A 239 17.68 -8.13 -24.07
C ASN A 239 16.69 -7.03 -23.68
N ASP A 240 16.94 -5.82 -24.16
CA ASP A 240 16.01 -4.68 -24.11
C ASP A 240 15.80 -4.08 -25.51
N GLY A 241 14.66 -4.38 -26.11
CA GLY A 241 14.38 -4.03 -27.50
C GLY A 241 15.39 -4.67 -28.46
N ARG A 242 16.24 -3.86 -29.10
CA ARG A 242 17.32 -4.31 -30.00
C ARG A 242 18.69 -4.43 -29.31
N LEU A 243 18.78 -4.02 -28.04
CA LEU A 243 20.02 -4.04 -27.28
C LEU A 243 20.18 -5.40 -26.61
N ASP A 244 21.16 -6.19 -27.06
CA ASP A 244 21.58 -7.42 -26.37
C ASP A 244 22.61 -7.10 -25.28
N PHE A 245 22.26 -7.38 -24.02
CA PHE A 245 23.12 -7.04 -22.88
C PHE A 245 24.42 -7.84 -22.89
N THR A 246 24.38 -9.11 -23.31
CA THR A 246 25.55 -10.00 -23.27
C THR A 246 26.59 -9.63 -24.32
N ASN A 247 26.17 -9.34 -25.55
CA ASN A 247 27.07 -8.91 -26.61
C ASN A 247 27.63 -7.51 -26.34
N ASN A 248 26.81 -6.59 -25.82
CA ASN A 248 27.31 -5.28 -25.42
C ASN A 248 28.31 -5.38 -24.26
N PHE A 249 28.06 -6.27 -23.29
CA PHE A 249 29.00 -6.54 -22.20
C PHE A 249 30.36 -7.01 -22.74
N MET A 250 30.37 -8.00 -23.64
CA MET A 250 31.58 -8.49 -24.29
C MET A 250 32.30 -7.39 -25.08
N GLN A 251 31.57 -6.51 -25.77
CA GLN A 251 32.15 -5.36 -26.48
C GLN A 251 32.84 -4.40 -25.52
N ARG A 252 32.22 -4.07 -24.37
CA ARG A 252 32.84 -3.21 -23.35
C ARG A 252 34.07 -3.86 -22.70
N LEU A 253 34.07 -5.18 -22.52
CA LEU A 253 35.25 -5.89 -22.00
C LEU A 253 36.46 -5.77 -22.94
N ILE A 254 36.27 -5.97 -24.25
CA ILE A 254 37.37 -5.83 -25.22
C ILE A 254 37.73 -4.37 -25.51
N GLU A 255 36.90 -3.41 -25.10
CA GLU A 255 37.26 -1.98 -25.08
C GLU A 255 38.32 -1.71 -24.02
N PHE A 256 38.23 -2.33 -22.83
CA PHE A 256 39.15 -2.10 -21.72
C PHE A 256 40.32 -3.05 -21.62
N PHE A 257 40.18 -4.30 -22.06
CA PHE A 257 41.22 -5.31 -21.91
C PHE A 257 41.73 -5.79 -23.25
N ASP A 258 43.05 -5.86 -23.37
CA ASP A 258 43.70 -6.49 -24.51
C ASP A 258 43.45 -8.00 -24.49
N THR A 259 42.96 -8.58 -25.59
CA THR A 259 42.56 -9.99 -25.64
C THR A 259 43.74 -10.95 -25.72
N ALA A 260 44.95 -10.50 -26.05
CA ALA A 260 46.14 -11.34 -26.07
C ALA A 260 46.80 -11.39 -24.67
N THR A 261 46.98 -10.24 -24.05
CA THR A 261 47.75 -10.07 -22.81
C THR A 261 46.88 -9.98 -21.55
N GLY A 262 45.62 -9.55 -21.69
CA GLY A 262 44.73 -9.27 -20.57
C GLY A 262 45.04 -7.96 -19.85
N THR A 263 45.95 -7.14 -20.36
CA THR A 263 46.34 -5.86 -19.74
C THR A 263 45.26 -4.79 -19.96
N PRO A 264 45.04 -3.88 -18.99
CA PRO A 264 44.11 -2.77 -19.14
C PRO A 264 44.64 -1.74 -20.13
N LYS A 265 43.76 -1.18 -20.96
CA LYS A 265 44.08 -0.06 -21.85
C LYS A 265 44.09 1.27 -21.08
N VAL A 266 44.74 2.28 -21.66
CA VAL A 266 45.03 3.58 -21.00
C VAL A 266 43.80 4.25 -20.38
N THR A 267 42.64 4.21 -21.06
CA THR A 267 41.41 4.87 -20.59
C THR A 267 40.67 4.10 -19.49
N ALA A 268 41.06 2.86 -19.19
CA ALA A 268 40.36 2.01 -18.23
C ALA A 268 40.45 2.53 -16.79
N ASP A 269 41.60 3.06 -16.36
CA ASP A 269 41.79 3.60 -15.00
C ASP A 269 40.98 4.89 -14.78
N GLU A 270 41.07 5.86 -15.71
CA GLU A 270 40.30 7.10 -15.65
C GLU A 270 38.79 6.82 -15.52
N LEU A 271 38.27 5.95 -16.39
CA LEU A 271 36.86 5.60 -16.39
C LEU A 271 36.45 4.76 -15.17
N LEU A 272 37.33 3.92 -14.63
CA LEU A 272 37.05 3.17 -13.41
C LEU A 272 36.94 4.10 -12.20
N ARG A 273 37.86 5.07 -12.08
CA ARG A 273 37.82 6.09 -11.02
C ARG A 273 36.57 6.96 -11.15
N ALA A 274 36.18 7.32 -12.37
CA ALA A 274 34.92 8.01 -12.61
C ALA A 274 33.70 7.17 -12.18
N SER A 275 33.70 5.87 -12.49
CA SER A 275 32.61 4.96 -12.15
C SER A 275 32.48 4.70 -10.64
N LEU A 276 33.58 4.43 -9.93
CA LEU A 276 33.53 4.03 -8.51
C LEU A 276 33.58 5.23 -7.55
N LEU A 277 34.41 6.23 -7.87
CA LEU A 277 34.74 7.34 -6.97
C LEU A 277 34.11 8.67 -7.41
N ASN A 278 33.32 8.68 -8.49
CA ASN A 278 32.74 9.88 -9.07
C ASN A 278 33.79 10.95 -9.45
N ALA A 279 34.96 10.50 -9.91
CA ALA A 279 35.99 11.39 -10.45
C ALA A 279 35.52 12.02 -11.77
N ALA A 280 35.89 13.29 -12.02
CA ALA A 280 35.59 13.96 -13.28
C ALA A 280 36.30 13.28 -14.46
N THR A 281 35.61 13.13 -15.59
CA THR A 281 36.14 12.52 -16.81
C THR A 281 35.59 13.19 -18.07
N ALA A 282 36.39 13.24 -19.13
CA ALA A 282 35.97 13.66 -20.47
C ALA A 282 35.75 12.46 -21.42
N SER A 283 36.01 11.23 -20.94
CA SER A 283 36.18 10.02 -21.74
C SER A 283 34.91 9.16 -21.87
N LEU A 284 33.73 9.74 -21.63
CA LEU A 284 32.45 9.02 -21.76
C LEU A 284 32.17 8.57 -23.19
N SER A 285 31.60 7.38 -23.34
CA SER A 285 31.35 6.74 -24.64
C SER A 285 29.91 6.94 -25.12
N ASN A 286 29.70 7.09 -26.44
CA ASN A 286 28.36 7.16 -27.02
C ASN A 286 27.78 5.75 -27.16
N ASN A 287 27.07 5.28 -26.13
CA ASN A 287 26.56 3.92 -26.01
C ASN A 287 25.27 3.91 -25.18
N ALA A 288 24.37 2.98 -25.48
CA ALA A 288 23.13 2.80 -24.71
C ALA A 288 23.37 1.95 -23.46
N ILE A 289 22.86 2.41 -22.31
CA ILE A 289 22.84 1.67 -21.04
C ILE A 289 21.55 0.85 -20.84
N GLY A 290 20.69 0.81 -21.87
CA GLY A 290 19.37 0.18 -21.80
C GLY A 290 18.46 0.85 -20.76
N GLN A 291 17.61 0.04 -20.13
CA GLN A 291 16.61 0.51 -19.17
C GLN A 291 17.16 1.05 -17.83
N PHE A 292 18.45 0.90 -17.51
CA PHE A 292 18.94 1.03 -16.12
C PHE A 292 19.33 2.45 -15.66
N ALA A 293 19.50 3.40 -16.59
CA ALA A 293 19.81 4.79 -16.25
C ALA A 293 19.05 5.77 -17.16
N PRO A 294 17.79 6.08 -16.81
CA PRO A 294 16.93 6.96 -17.62
C PRO A 294 17.55 8.31 -17.98
N GLY A 295 18.29 8.93 -17.04
CA GLY A 295 18.96 10.21 -17.27
C GLY A 295 20.14 10.16 -18.25
N ALA A 296 20.68 8.99 -18.56
CA ALA A 296 21.79 8.80 -19.50
C ALA A 296 21.34 8.29 -20.88
N ALA A 297 20.04 8.15 -21.11
CA ALA A 297 19.47 7.50 -22.29
C ALA A 297 19.43 8.40 -23.56
N GLY A 298 20.03 9.60 -23.48
CA GLY A 298 20.04 10.61 -24.54
C GLY A 298 18.67 11.27 -24.77
N GLY A 299 18.61 12.20 -25.73
CA GLY A 299 17.39 12.86 -26.18
C GLY A 299 17.31 14.35 -25.82
N PRO A 300 16.09 14.94 -25.82
CA PRO A 300 15.92 16.37 -25.59
C PRO A 300 16.48 16.81 -24.24
N ASN A 301 17.23 17.92 -24.23
CA ASN A 301 17.90 18.47 -23.03
C ASN A 301 18.90 17.52 -22.34
N ALA A 302 19.42 16.50 -23.04
CA ALA A 302 20.45 15.60 -22.51
C ALA A 302 21.88 16.20 -22.56
N SER A 303 22.05 17.40 -23.16
CA SER A 303 23.31 18.15 -23.19
C SER A 303 23.04 19.64 -23.00
N ALA A 304 24.09 20.48 -23.04
CA ALA A 304 23.93 21.94 -23.03
C ALA A 304 23.17 22.49 -24.26
N GLY A 305 22.85 21.65 -25.25
CA GLY A 305 21.95 21.96 -26.37
C GLY A 305 20.56 21.34 -26.24
N PHE A 306 19.71 21.55 -27.25
CA PHE A 306 18.33 21.03 -27.26
C PHE A 306 18.22 19.50 -27.35
N GLU A 307 19.30 18.82 -27.76
CA GLU A 307 19.39 17.36 -27.87
C GLU A 307 20.80 16.89 -27.49
N GLY A 308 20.94 15.66 -27.01
CA GLY A 308 22.24 15.07 -26.68
C GLY A 308 22.26 13.55 -26.87
N ASP A 309 23.43 13.03 -27.26
CA ASP A 309 23.69 11.60 -27.38
C ASP A 309 23.64 10.87 -26.02
N SER A 310 23.40 9.56 -26.07
CA SER A 310 23.50 8.70 -24.87
C SER A 310 24.97 8.50 -24.52
N ARG A 311 25.45 9.22 -23.50
CA ARG A 311 26.83 9.10 -23.01
C ARG A 311 26.89 8.34 -21.71
N ILE A 312 27.56 7.19 -21.72
CA ILE A 312 27.69 6.32 -20.55
C ILE A 312 29.16 5.98 -20.31
N ASN A 313 29.47 5.68 -19.05
CA ASN A 313 30.73 5.07 -18.68
C ASN A 313 30.64 3.55 -18.92
N PRO A 314 31.50 2.96 -19.79
CA PRO A 314 31.48 1.51 -20.02
C PRO A 314 31.64 0.64 -18.77
N TRP A 315 32.37 1.13 -17.75
CA TRP A 315 32.48 0.41 -16.47
C TRP A 315 31.15 0.30 -15.75
N ASP A 316 30.28 1.30 -15.84
CA ASP A 316 28.93 1.22 -15.25
C ASP A 316 28.10 0.12 -15.93
N PHE A 317 28.24 -0.06 -17.24
CA PHE A 317 27.57 -1.12 -17.99
C PHE A 317 28.08 -2.52 -17.58
N ILE A 318 29.39 -2.67 -17.42
CA ILE A 318 30.00 -3.92 -16.95
C ILE A 318 29.52 -4.22 -15.54
N LEU A 319 29.74 -3.29 -14.60
CA LEU A 319 29.46 -3.52 -13.19
C LEU A 319 27.96 -3.65 -12.91
N MET A 320 27.07 -2.95 -13.62
CA MET A 320 25.63 -3.16 -13.40
C MET A 320 25.20 -4.59 -13.76
N LEU A 321 25.73 -5.18 -14.83
CA LEU A 321 25.38 -6.54 -15.23
C LEU A 321 26.02 -7.57 -14.31
N GLU A 322 27.25 -7.34 -13.87
CA GLU A 322 27.89 -8.15 -12.83
C GLU A 322 27.09 -8.17 -11.52
N GLY A 323 26.45 -7.05 -11.18
CA GLY A 323 25.60 -6.95 -10.00
C GLY A 323 24.23 -7.59 -10.16
N ALA A 324 23.66 -7.54 -11.37
CA ALA A 324 22.36 -8.14 -11.67
C ALA A 324 22.34 -9.66 -11.47
N VAL A 325 23.50 -10.33 -11.58
CA VAL A 325 23.65 -11.77 -11.35
C VAL A 325 23.25 -12.20 -9.93
N LEU A 326 23.33 -11.30 -8.94
CA LEU A 326 22.87 -11.58 -7.57
C LEU A 326 21.34 -11.66 -7.43
N LEU A 327 20.59 -11.19 -8.42
CA LEU A 327 19.13 -11.16 -8.41
C LEU A 327 18.52 -12.36 -9.16
N ALA A 328 19.11 -13.54 -8.96
CA ALA A 328 18.62 -14.79 -9.55
C ALA A 328 17.13 -15.00 -9.24
N ALA A 329 16.33 -15.26 -10.27
CA ALA A 329 14.91 -15.52 -10.13
C ALA A 329 14.63 -17.02 -10.04
N SER A 330 13.53 -17.37 -9.37
CA SER A 330 13.13 -18.77 -9.14
C SER A 330 11.71 -19.02 -9.64
N ALA A 331 11.43 -20.26 -10.04
CA ALA A 331 10.06 -20.72 -10.28
C ALA A 331 9.42 -21.18 -8.97
N VAL A 332 8.18 -20.78 -8.70
CA VAL A 332 7.44 -21.19 -7.49
C VAL A 332 6.11 -21.79 -7.87
N ARG A 333 5.85 -23.03 -7.43
CA ARG A 333 4.55 -23.68 -7.56
C ARG A 333 3.66 -23.33 -6.37
N ARG A 334 2.43 -22.88 -6.63
CA ARG A 334 1.37 -22.76 -5.61
C ARG A 334 0.81 -24.16 -5.35
N LEU A 335 0.84 -24.64 -4.11
CA LEU A 335 0.35 -25.98 -3.74
C LEU A 335 -1.16 -26.01 -3.46
N GLU A 336 -1.83 -24.86 -3.33
CA GLU A 336 -3.24 -24.77 -2.88
C GLU A 336 -4.24 -24.42 -3.99
N SER A 337 -3.77 -23.99 -5.16
CA SER A 337 -4.57 -23.83 -6.39
C SER A 337 -3.81 -24.50 -7.52
N GLY A 338 -4.48 -25.28 -8.38
CA GLY A 338 -3.87 -25.92 -9.55
C GLY A 338 -3.43 -24.94 -10.65
N GLU A 339 -2.92 -23.76 -10.28
CA GLU A 339 -2.41 -22.72 -11.18
C GLU A 339 -0.96 -23.01 -11.60
N SER A 340 -0.61 -22.67 -12.84
CA SER A 340 0.75 -22.77 -13.40
C SER A 340 1.79 -22.06 -12.52
N ALA A 341 3.04 -22.55 -12.55
CA ALA A 341 4.15 -21.97 -11.79
C ALA A 341 4.30 -20.46 -12.04
N ALA A 342 4.39 -19.68 -10.97
CA ALA A 342 4.54 -18.23 -11.03
C ALA A 342 6.02 -17.84 -11.01
N LEU A 343 6.37 -16.78 -11.77
CA LEU A 343 7.70 -16.16 -11.74
C LEU A 343 7.92 -15.50 -10.37
N SER A 344 8.95 -15.91 -9.63
CA SER A 344 9.39 -15.24 -8.39
C SER A 344 10.77 -14.64 -8.61
N ALA A 345 10.79 -13.38 -9.02
CA ALA A 345 12.01 -12.56 -9.03
C ALA A 345 12.14 -11.78 -7.71
N PRO A 346 13.36 -11.57 -7.18
CA PRO A 346 13.55 -10.90 -5.90
C PRO A 346 12.91 -9.52 -5.87
N PHE A 347 12.06 -9.30 -4.87
CA PHE A 347 11.35 -8.05 -4.58
C PHE A 347 10.63 -7.43 -5.79
N THR A 348 10.17 -8.29 -6.71
CA THR A 348 9.49 -7.86 -7.93
C THR A 348 8.00 -8.15 -7.81
N VAL A 349 7.17 -7.17 -8.15
CA VAL A 349 5.71 -7.25 -8.11
C VAL A 349 5.12 -6.63 -9.37
N ARG A 350 3.82 -6.85 -9.61
CA ARG A 350 3.12 -6.19 -10.72
C ARG A 350 3.04 -4.68 -10.47
N SER A 351 3.10 -3.93 -11.56
CA SER A 351 2.85 -2.50 -11.50
C SER A 351 1.41 -2.23 -11.11
N ARG A 352 1.19 -1.10 -10.45
CA ARG A 352 -0.15 -0.61 -10.14
C ARG A 352 -0.22 0.88 -10.41
N ALA A 353 -0.77 1.27 -11.55
CA ALA A 353 -0.77 2.64 -12.06
C ALA A 353 -1.25 3.66 -11.02
N GLY A 354 -2.29 3.35 -10.25
CA GLY A 354 -2.82 4.23 -9.19
C GLY A 354 -1.83 4.55 -8.06
N THR A 355 -0.72 3.82 -7.95
CA THR A 355 0.35 4.06 -6.97
C THR A 355 1.60 4.70 -7.57
N ILE A 356 1.57 5.02 -8.86
CA ILE A 356 2.65 5.68 -9.62
C ILE A 356 2.23 7.14 -9.82
N GLY A 357 3.03 8.10 -9.34
CA GLY A 357 2.65 9.52 -9.27
C GLY A 357 2.37 10.24 -10.62
N ASN A 358 2.54 9.56 -11.76
CA ASN A 358 2.31 10.12 -13.10
C ASN A 358 1.06 9.49 -13.73
N ALA A 359 -0.09 10.09 -13.43
CA ALA A 359 -1.44 9.57 -13.66
C ALA A 359 -1.94 9.56 -15.14
N ALA A 360 -1.14 9.93 -16.13
CA ALA A 360 -1.64 10.19 -17.49
C ALA A 360 -1.00 9.35 -18.61
N ALA A 361 -0.01 8.51 -18.33
CA ALA A 361 0.85 7.93 -19.38
C ALA A 361 1.04 6.40 -19.30
N ILE A 362 0.32 5.70 -18.43
CA ILE A 362 0.62 4.29 -18.16
C ILE A 362 -0.69 3.50 -18.12
N ASP A 363 -0.87 2.62 -19.10
CA ASP A 363 -1.77 1.49 -18.96
C ASP A 363 -1.06 0.40 -18.13
N ASP A 364 -1.78 -0.28 -17.23
CA ASP A 364 -1.20 -1.32 -16.37
C ASP A 364 -0.59 -2.45 -17.23
N ASP A 365 -1.14 -2.67 -18.44
CA ASP A 365 -0.72 -3.69 -19.41
C ASP A 365 0.61 -3.38 -20.10
N ASP A 366 1.00 -2.10 -20.19
CA ASP A 366 2.21 -1.66 -20.88
C ASP A 366 3.45 -1.68 -19.97
N ALA A 367 3.30 -1.85 -18.64
CA ALA A 367 4.39 -1.85 -17.68
C ALA A 367 4.95 -3.27 -17.44
N ARG A 368 6.28 -3.42 -17.40
CA ARG A 368 6.95 -4.72 -17.12
C ARG A 368 6.91 -5.14 -15.64
N GLY A 369 6.29 -4.34 -14.77
CA GLY A 369 6.27 -4.54 -13.32
C GLY A 369 7.11 -3.51 -12.57
N GLU A 370 7.26 -3.77 -11.27
CA GLU A 370 8.02 -2.94 -10.34
C GLU A 370 9.04 -3.78 -9.58
N ILE A 371 10.20 -3.21 -9.31
CA ILE A 371 11.22 -3.81 -8.45
C ILE A 371 11.54 -2.90 -7.26
N TRP A 372 11.68 -3.50 -6.08
CA TRP A 372 11.91 -2.82 -4.82
C TRP A 372 13.29 -3.20 -4.29
N MET A 373 14.26 -2.29 -4.45
CA MET A 373 15.65 -2.57 -4.08
C MET A 373 15.91 -2.21 -2.61
N PRO A 374 16.34 -3.16 -1.76
CA PRO A 374 16.53 -2.92 -0.34
C PRO A 374 17.71 -1.98 -0.06
N LEU A 375 17.55 -1.11 0.94
CA LEU A 375 18.59 -0.23 1.46
C LEU A 375 18.77 -0.56 2.93
N TRP A 376 20.00 -0.92 3.31
CA TRP A 376 20.40 -1.29 4.65
C TRP A 376 21.54 -0.40 5.15
N ASP A 377 21.60 -0.13 6.45
CA ASP A 377 22.66 0.67 7.07
C ASP A 377 23.65 -0.14 7.92
N ARG A 378 23.39 -1.45 8.09
CA ARG A 378 24.30 -2.39 8.75
C ARG A 378 25.15 -3.16 7.74
N PRO A 379 26.46 -3.36 7.95
CA PRO A 379 27.31 -4.05 6.99
C PRO A 379 26.81 -5.47 6.68
N PHE A 380 26.56 -5.78 5.40
CA PHE A 380 26.19 -7.11 4.91
C PHE A 380 27.32 -7.70 4.06
N THR A 381 27.59 -8.98 4.22
CA THR A 381 28.45 -9.77 3.34
C THR A 381 27.76 -10.09 2.01
N ALA A 382 28.54 -10.48 1.00
CA ALA A 382 27.97 -10.97 -0.27
C ALA A 382 27.07 -12.21 -0.08
N ALA A 383 27.41 -13.09 0.87
CA ALA A 383 26.61 -14.27 1.20
C ALA A 383 25.25 -13.90 1.83
N GLU A 384 25.23 -12.97 2.77
CA GLU A 384 23.99 -12.48 3.39
C GLU A 384 23.07 -11.80 2.37
N LEU A 385 23.64 -11.02 1.44
CA LEU A 385 22.86 -10.43 0.35
C LEU A 385 22.30 -11.47 -0.60
N SER A 386 23.08 -12.51 -0.92
CA SER A 386 22.63 -13.60 -1.78
C SER A 386 21.46 -14.36 -1.13
N ALA A 387 21.53 -14.61 0.18
CA ALA A 387 20.43 -15.20 0.93
C ALA A 387 19.20 -14.27 0.97
N LEU A 388 19.41 -12.96 1.16
CA LEU A 388 18.33 -11.97 1.15
C LEU A 388 17.57 -11.95 -0.18
N PHE A 389 18.29 -11.91 -1.31
CA PHE A 389 17.67 -11.91 -2.64
C PHE A 389 17.07 -13.27 -3.00
N ALA A 390 17.70 -14.38 -2.62
CA ALA A 390 17.13 -15.71 -2.84
C ALA A 390 15.78 -15.88 -2.13
N GLU A 391 15.62 -15.31 -0.93
CA GLU A 391 14.32 -15.29 -0.27
C GLU A 391 13.38 -14.27 -0.91
N GLY A 392 13.86 -13.05 -1.16
CA GLY A 392 13.36 -12.12 -2.18
C GLY A 392 11.86 -11.79 -2.17
N ARG A 393 11.14 -12.02 -1.07
CA ARG A 393 9.67 -11.92 -1.02
C ARG A 393 9.22 -10.99 0.09
N ALA A 394 8.25 -10.16 -0.24
CA ALA A 394 7.43 -9.44 0.73
C ALA A 394 6.13 -10.21 0.96
N ALA A 395 5.72 -10.36 2.22
CA ALA A 395 4.53 -11.11 2.59
C ALA A 395 3.54 -10.28 3.41
N LEU A 396 2.26 -10.50 3.15
CA LEU A 396 1.11 -10.04 3.92
C LEU A 396 0.47 -11.24 4.62
N GLY A 397 0.90 -11.49 5.85
CA GLY A 397 0.54 -12.71 6.57
C GLY A 397 1.07 -13.93 5.82
N TYR A 398 0.17 -14.81 5.38
CA TYR A 398 0.53 -16.03 4.62
C TYR A 398 0.60 -15.83 3.10
N ARG A 399 0.28 -14.63 2.59
CA ARG A 399 0.22 -14.36 1.14
C ARG A 399 1.41 -13.52 0.69
N ALA A 400 2.04 -13.89 -0.42
CA ALA A 400 3.04 -13.04 -1.07
C ALA A 400 2.39 -11.77 -1.64
N ALA A 401 3.11 -10.65 -1.57
CA ALA A 401 2.68 -9.39 -2.18
C ALA A 401 2.58 -9.54 -3.70
N GLN A 402 1.48 -9.05 -4.29
CA GLN A 402 1.22 -9.21 -5.73
C GLN A 402 1.51 -7.95 -6.54
N ASP A 403 1.36 -6.79 -5.90
CA ASP A 403 1.53 -5.47 -6.52
C ASP A 403 2.21 -4.47 -5.56
N GLY A 404 2.46 -3.26 -6.06
CA GLY A 404 3.10 -2.20 -5.29
C GLY A 404 2.36 -1.77 -4.01
N LEU A 405 1.03 -1.88 -3.96
CA LEU A 405 0.26 -1.57 -2.75
C LEU A 405 0.43 -2.68 -1.70
N ASP A 406 0.37 -3.94 -2.12
CA ASP A 406 0.62 -5.07 -1.24
C ASP A 406 2.06 -5.05 -0.69
N PHE A 407 3.03 -4.68 -1.53
CA PHE A 407 4.43 -4.55 -1.10
C PHE A 407 4.56 -3.45 -0.03
N ALA A 408 3.94 -2.29 -0.24
CA ALA A 408 3.96 -1.20 0.73
C ALA A 408 3.25 -1.57 2.05
N ARG A 409 2.15 -2.32 1.98
CA ARG A 409 1.48 -2.90 3.17
C ARG A 409 2.42 -3.86 3.91
N ALA A 410 3.17 -4.69 3.20
CA ALA A 410 4.11 -5.64 3.81
C ALA A 410 5.26 -4.90 4.51
N VAL A 411 5.80 -3.85 3.89
CA VAL A 411 6.79 -2.95 4.49
C VAL A 411 6.25 -2.33 5.78
N ALA A 412 5.04 -1.78 5.75
CA ALA A 412 4.38 -1.14 6.90
C ALA A 412 4.08 -2.11 8.07
N ARG A 413 4.10 -3.42 7.83
CA ARG A 413 3.87 -4.48 8.83
C ARG A 413 5.12 -5.23 9.23
N LEU A 414 6.30 -4.80 8.77
CA LEU A 414 7.57 -5.49 8.99
C LEU A 414 7.64 -6.90 8.37
N GLY A 415 6.81 -7.19 7.36
CA GLY A 415 6.84 -8.44 6.59
C GLY A 415 8.09 -8.63 5.71
N VAL A 416 9.04 -7.70 5.81
CA VAL A 416 10.33 -7.62 5.11
C VAL A 416 11.47 -7.19 6.05
N ASP A 417 11.22 -7.12 7.36
CA ASP A 417 12.20 -6.62 8.33
C ASP A 417 13.31 -7.65 8.56
N ARG A 418 14.42 -7.46 7.84
CA ARG A 418 15.67 -8.22 7.97
C ARG A 418 16.88 -7.31 8.07
N GLY A 419 16.77 -6.24 8.88
CA GLY A 419 17.80 -5.20 8.92
C GLY A 419 17.81 -4.30 7.67
N ILE A 420 16.72 -4.33 6.89
CA ILE A 420 16.47 -3.39 5.80
C ILE A 420 15.88 -2.13 6.42
N LYS A 421 16.45 -0.97 6.06
CA LYS A 421 16.02 0.35 6.53
C LYS A 421 14.96 0.96 5.62
N ALA A 422 15.08 0.74 4.31
CA ALA A 422 14.17 1.29 3.31
C ALA A 422 14.20 0.44 2.03
N PHE A 423 13.27 0.69 1.13
CA PHE A 423 13.30 0.20 -0.24
C PHE A 423 13.30 1.38 -1.22
N GLN A 424 14.17 1.31 -2.23
CA GLN A 424 14.10 2.15 -3.41
C GLN A 424 13.21 1.46 -4.44
N ARG A 425 12.04 2.05 -4.73
CA ARG A 425 11.06 1.53 -5.68
C ARG A 425 11.36 2.02 -7.09
N TYR A 426 11.30 1.09 -8.04
CA TYR A 426 11.47 1.33 -9.47
C TYR A 426 10.28 0.76 -10.25
N GLY A 427 9.75 1.54 -11.20
CA GLY A 427 8.76 1.07 -12.18
C GLY A 427 9.41 0.96 -13.55
N PHE A 428 9.16 -0.15 -14.25
CA PHE A 428 9.62 -0.33 -15.63
C PHE A 428 8.58 0.22 -16.60
N LEU A 429 8.79 1.45 -17.05
CA LEU A 429 7.88 2.19 -17.92
C LEU A 429 8.32 2.15 -19.38
N MET A 430 7.36 1.98 -20.30
CA MET A 430 7.62 1.96 -21.74
C MET A 430 7.95 3.38 -22.24
N ARG A 431 9.08 3.53 -22.96
CA ARG A 431 9.54 4.83 -23.50
C ARG A 431 9.04 5.07 -24.93
N SER A 432 9.19 4.07 -25.79
CA SER A 432 8.82 4.10 -27.21
C SER A 432 8.98 2.70 -27.80
N GLY A 433 7.89 2.08 -28.24
CA GLY A 433 7.92 0.67 -28.65
C GLY A 433 8.42 -0.21 -27.50
N LYS A 434 9.14 -1.30 -27.79
CA LYS A 434 9.54 -2.32 -26.79
C LYS A 434 10.70 -1.92 -25.85
N ALA A 435 11.07 -0.64 -25.78
CA ALA A 435 12.15 -0.14 -24.92
C ALA A 435 11.60 0.40 -23.60
N PHE A 436 12.18 -0.05 -22.48
CA PHE A 436 11.72 0.27 -21.13
C PHE A 436 12.72 1.16 -20.39
N LEU A 437 12.26 1.83 -19.34
CA LEU A 437 13.07 2.61 -18.42
C LEU A 437 12.72 2.23 -16.99
N ALA A 438 13.72 1.88 -16.20
CA ALA A 438 13.61 1.68 -14.76
C ALA A 438 13.56 3.05 -14.07
N MET A 439 12.37 3.62 -13.98
CA MET A 439 12.15 4.94 -13.39
C MET A 439 12.11 4.83 -11.86
N PRO A 440 12.97 5.56 -11.13
CA PRO A 440 12.83 5.68 -9.67
C PRO A 440 11.49 6.33 -9.34
N LEU A 441 10.67 5.66 -8.53
CA LEU A 441 9.32 6.14 -8.20
C LEU A 441 9.23 6.74 -6.79
N ALA A 442 9.75 6.02 -5.80
CA ALA A 442 9.65 6.41 -4.39
C ALA A 442 10.72 5.72 -3.56
N ARG A 443 11.01 6.31 -2.40
CA ARG A 443 11.74 5.64 -1.32
C ARG A 443 10.78 5.38 -0.16
N VAL A 444 10.66 4.12 0.25
CA VAL A 444 9.73 3.70 1.31
C VAL A 444 10.53 3.19 2.48
N ALA A 445 10.43 3.87 3.62
CA ALA A 445 11.11 3.44 4.84
C ALA A 445 10.45 2.17 5.42
N VAL A 446 11.28 1.25 5.91
CA VAL A 446 10.81 0.06 6.63
C VAL A 446 10.60 0.45 8.08
N HIS A 447 9.35 0.67 8.45
CA HIS A 447 8.96 0.85 9.84
C HIS A 447 7.54 0.35 10.05
N ARG A 448 7.21 0.00 11.29
CA ARG A 448 5.85 -0.37 11.65
C ARG A 448 4.92 0.84 11.53
N ASN A 449 3.84 0.71 10.76
CA ASN A 449 2.76 1.68 10.69
C ASN A 449 1.41 1.02 11.02
N PRO A 450 0.89 1.16 12.26
CA PRO A 450 -0.39 0.58 12.67
C PRO A 450 -1.59 1.04 11.83
N GLN A 451 -1.56 2.23 11.21
CA GLN A 451 -2.68 2.69 10.38
C GLN A 451 -2.83 1.89 9.09
N ALA A 452 -1.76 1.24 8.60
CA ALA A 452 -1.82 0.36 7.44
C ALA A 452 -2.70 -0.88 7.69
N ASP A 453 -2.91 -1.27 8.96
CA ASP A 453 -3.76 -2.42 9.31
C ASP A 453 -5.23 -2.16 8.99
N LEU A 454 -5.66 -0.89 8.96
CA LEU A 454 -7.01 -0.50 8.55
C LEU A 454 -7.36 -1.05 7.16
N ILE A 455 -6.37 -1.20 6.28
CA ILE A 455 -6.54 -1.73 4.93
C ILE A 455 -7.04 -3.18 4.96
N ASP A 456 -6.69 -3.97 5.99
CA ASP A 456 -7.18 -5.33 6.13
C ASP A 456 -8.69 -5.37 6.42
N ASP A 457 -9.20 -4.42 7.22
CA ASP A 457 -10.63 -4.29 7.48
C ASP A 457 -11.41 -4.00 6.20
N LEU A 458 -10.83 -3.17 5.33
CA LEU A 458 -11.39 -2.78 4.04
C LEU A 458 -11.30 -3.90 3.00
N ASP A 459 -10.21 -4.67 2.99
CA ASP A 459 -10.01 -5.78 2.06
C ASP A 459 -10.69 -7.09 2.49
N ARG A 460 -11.51 -7.06 3.54
CA ARG A 460 -12.31 -8.21 3.96
C ARG A 460 -13.11 -8.76 2.78
N ASN A 461 -13.08 -10.09 2.63
CA ASN A 461 -13.71 -10.82 1.53
C ASN A 461 -13.23 -10.37 0.12
N GLY A 462 -12.04 -9.78 0.01
CA GLY A 462 -11.44 -9.37 -1.26
C GLY A 462 -12.13 -8.17 -1.90
N TRP A 463 -12.73 -7.28 -1.12
CA TRP A 463 -13.46 -6.11 -1.64
C TRP A 463 -12.57 -5.22 -2.51
N LEU A 464 -11.34 -4.90 -2.06
CA LEU A 464 -10.43 -4.06 -2.84
C LEU A 464 -10.10 -4.70 -4.19
N SER A 465 -9.76 -5.99 -4.19
CA SER A 465 -9.47 -6.73 -5.43
C SER A 465 -10.65 -6.73 -6.41
N SER A 466 -11.89 -6.71 -5.88
CA SER A 466 -13.11 -6.71 -6.69
C SER A 466 -13.39 -5.35 -7.32
N VAL A 467 -13.17 -4.26 -6.57
CA VAL A 467 -13.24 -2.89 -7.09
C VAL A 467 -12.18 -2.65 -8.17
N GLN A 468 -10.95 -3.12 -7.95
CA GLN A 468 -9.86 -2.98 -8.93
C GLN A 468 -10.13 -3.76 -10.20
N ARG A 469 -10.61 -5.01 -10.08
CA ARG A 469 -11.00 -5.83 -11.24
C ARG A 469 -12.08 -5.14 -12.05
N LEU A 470 -13.09 -4.57 -11.38
CA LEU A 470 -14.14 -3.81 -12.05
C LEU A 470 -13.59 -2.55 -12.72
N ALA A 471 -12.67 -1.83 -12.07
CA ALA A 471 -12.08 -0.61 -12.64
C ALA A 471 -11.19 -0.87 -13.87
N ARG A 472 -10.61 -2.06 -13.99
CA ARG A 472 -9.80 -2.49 -15.14
C ARG A 472 -10.62 -3.02 -16.32
N ASP A 473 -11.93 -3.26 -16.13
CA ASP A 473 -12.79 -3.73 -17.22
C ASP A 473 -12.91 -2.66 -18.31
N ASP A 474 -12.79 -3.04 -19.58
CA ASP A 474 -12.88 -2.14 -20.75
C ASP A 474 -14.16 -1.31 -20.79
N ASN A 475 -15.24 -1.81 -20.20
CA ASN A 475 -16.54 -1.14 -20.14
C ASN A 475 -16.77 -0.36 -18.83
N ALA A 476 -15.78 -0.32 -17.93
CA ALA A 476 -15.90 0.37 -16.66
C ALA A 476 -16.05 1.90 -16.87
N PRO A 477 -17.05 2.55 -16.23
CA PRO A 477 -17.22 3.99 -16.34
C PRO A 477 -15.97 4.75 -15.90
N GLN A 478 -15.57 5.79 -16.65
CA GLN A 478 -14.37 6.59 -16.34
C GLN A 478 -14.36 7.13 -14.91
N ALA A 479 -15.53 7.50 -14.37
CA ALA A 479 -15.66 7.95 -12.99
C ALA A 479 -15.25 6.87 -11.97
N LEU A 480 -15.60 5.60 -12.20
CA LEU A 480 -15.20 4.51 -11.33
C LEU A 480 -13.71 4.21 -11.45
N ARG A 481 -13.16 4.23 -12.67
CA ARG A 481 -11.72 4.07 -12.91
C ARG A 481 -10.91 5.11 -12.13
N ALA A 482 -11.30 6.38 -12.28
CA ALA A 482 -10.65 7.49 -11.59
C ALA A 482 -10.75 7.38 -10.05
N LEU A 483 -11.89 6.96 -9.52
CA LEU A 483 -12.06 6.75 -8.08
C LEU A 483 -11.21 5.59 -7.55
N ALA A 484 -11.15 4.47 -8.27
CA ALA A 484 -10.32 3.33 -7.89
C ALA A 484 -8.83 3.71 -7.87
N TRP A 485 -8.34 4.46 -8.87
CA TRP A 485 -6.96 4.96 -8.87
C TRP A 485 -6.68 5.93 -7.73
N GLN A 486 -7.61 6.85 -7.42
CA GLN A 486 -7.45 7.74 -6.28
C GLN A 486 -7.46 6.97 -4.95
N LEU A 487 -8.25 5.89 -4.85
CA LEU A 487 -8.24 5.01 -3.69
C LEU A 487 -6.89 4.32 -3.54
N ASP A 488 -6.31 3.80 -4.63
CA ASP A 488 -4.99 3.18 -4.62
C ASP A 488 -3.90 4.12 -4.14
N ALA A 489 -3.89 5.36 -4.67
CA ALA A 489 -2.96 6.40 -4.23
C ALA A 489 -3.13 6.73 -2.74
N ALA A 490 -4.38 6.83 -2.26
CA ALA A 490 -4.69 7.15 -0.87
C ALA A 490 -4.31 5.98 0.07
N LEU A 491 -4.55 4.74 -0.32
CA LEU A 491 -4.15 3.55 0.44
C LEU A 491 -2.63 3.40 0.46
N PHE A 492 -1.94 3.67 -0.65
CA PHE A 492 -0.49 3.67 -0.69
C PHE A 492 0.09 4.74 0.23
N ALA A 493 -0.48 5.96 0.23
CA ALA A 493 -0.10 7.01 1.17
C ALA A 493 -0.37 6.60 2.64
N LEU A 494 -1.48 5.91 2.91
CA LEU A 494 -1.83 5.39 4.24
C LEU A 494 -0.79 4.39 4.77
N THR A 495 -0.11 3.64 3.90
CA THR A 495 0.97 2.74 4.35
C THR A 495 2.19 3.49 4.90
N GLN A 496 2.41 4.73 4.47
CA GLN A 496 3.60 5.52 4.82
C GLN A 496 3.31 6.62 5.85
N ARG A 497 2.09 7.13 5.88
CA ARG A 497 1.69 8.27 6.70
C ARG A 497 0.86 7.81 7.90
N GLN A 498 0.90 8.61 8.96
CA GLN A 498 0.14 8.38 10.20
C GLN A 498 -0.84 9.53 10.50
N ASP A 499 -1.17 10.37 9.51
CA ASP A 499 -2.06 11.50 9.70
C ASP A 499 -3.54 11.17 9.43
N ARG A 500 -4.40 11.91 10.12
CA ARG A 500 -5.85 11.72 10.10
C ARG A 500 -6.48 12.07 8.75
N LEU A 501 -5.92 13.05 8.04
CA LEU A 501 -6.43 13.50 6.75
C LEU A 501 -6.31 12.42 5.67
N THR A 502 -5.24 11.61 5.74
CA THR A 502 -5.06 10.45 4.86
C THR A 502 -6.15 9.40 5.10
N VAL A 503 -6.49 9.11 6.35
CA VAL A 503 -7.59 8.20 6.71
C VAL A 503 -8.95 8.76 6.22
N GLN A 504 -9.20 10.05 6.47
CA GLN A 504 -10.40 10.74 5.97
C GLN A 504 -10.52 10.67 4.45
N ARG A 505 -9.41 10.87 3.72
CA ARG A 505 -9.39 10.77 2.25
C ARG A 505 -9.81 9.38 1.77
N VAL A 506 -9.33 8.33 2.42
CA VAL A 506 -9.74 6.95 2.10
C VAL A 506 -11.23 6.74 2.38
N LEU A 507 -11.76 7.19 3.52
CA LEU A 507 -13.19 7.10 3.85
C LEU A 507 -14.07 7.81 2.82
N ARG A 508 -13.70 9.03 2.41
CA ARG A 508 -14.41 9.80 1.38
C ARG A 508 -14.45 9.05 0.05
N LEU A 509 -13.32 8.47 -0.37
CA LEU A 509 -13.21 7.72 -1.63
C LEU A 509 -14.04 6.45 -1.61
N ILE A 510 -14.03 5.70 -0.51
CA ILE A 510 -14.84 4.49 -0.32
C ILE A 510 -16.33 4.82 -0.44
N GLY A 511 -16.79 5.88 0.24
CA GLY A 511 -18.18 6.33 0.18
C GLY A 511 -18.62 6.72 -1.23
N ARG A 512 -17.73 7.37 -2.01
CA ARG A 512 -17.97 7.71 -3.42
C ARG A 512 -18.00 6.48 -4.33
N ILE A 513 -17.10 5.51 -4.10
CA ILE A 513 -17.08 4.25 -4.85
C ILE A 513 -18.36 3.47 -4.61
N GLU A 514 -18.84 3.38 -3.37
CA GLU A 514 -20.11 2.69 -3.06
C GLU A 514 -21.30 3.36 -3.75
N ALA A 515 -21.42 4.68 -3.64
CA ALA A 515 -22.48 5.44 -4.30
C ALA A 515 -22.43 5.26 -5.83
N GLN A 516 -21.23 5.24 -6.43
CA GLN A 516 -21.05 5.04 -7.86
C GLN A 516 -21.39 3.60 -8.29
N ALA A 517 -20.96 2.60 -7.52
CA ALA A 517 -21.29 1.19 -7.78
C ALA A 517 -22.81 0.96 -7.71
N GLY A 518 -23.49 1.64 -6.79
CA GLY A 518 -24.95 1.60 -6.65
C GLY A 518 -25.75 2.19 -7.81
N ARG A 519 -25.13 2.88 -8.79
CA ARG A 519 -25.88 3.51 -9.89
C ARG A 519 -26.43 2.55 -10.92
N SER A 520 -25.88 1.33 -11.03
CA SER A 520 -26.37 0.37 -12.02
C SER A 520 -26.16 -1.09 -11.61
N PRO A 521 -27.07 -2.01 -12.01
CA PRO A 521 -26.94 -3.43 -11.72
C PRO A 521 -25.62 -4.04 -12.20
N LYS A 522 -25.11 -3.61 -13.37
CA LYS A 522 -23.85 -4.09 -13.95
C LYS A 522 -22.63 -3.84 -13.06
N LEU A 523 -22.65 -2.78 -12.24
CA LEU A 523 -21.57 -2.48 -11.31
C LEU A 523 -21.77 -3.19 -9.96
N MET A 524 -23.02 -3.42 -9.56
CA MET A 524 -23.39 -4.10 -8.31
C MET A 524 -23.16 -5.63 -8.35
N GLU A 525 -23.25 -6.27 -9.52
CA GLU A 525 -23.03 -7.73 -9.64
C GLU A 525 -21.58 -8.17 -9.33
N PRO A 526 -20.55 -7.55 -9.93
CA PRO A 526 -19.16 -7.94 -9.70
C PRO A 526 -18.56 -7.39 -8.39
N THR A 527 -19.28 -6.50 -7.68
CA THR A 527 -18.80 -5.86 -6.45
C THR A 527 -19.76 -6.04 -5.29
N ARG A 528 -19.21 -6.20 -4.08
CA ARG A 528 -20.01 -6.18 -2.86
C ARG A 528 -20.11 -4.75 -2.32
N PRO A 529 -21.15 -4.42 -1.54
CA PRO A 529 -21.11 -3.21 -0.72
C PRO A 529 -19.83 -3.19 0.13
N VAL A 530 -19.41 -2.00 0.53
CA VAL A 530 -18.23 -1.81 1.38
C VAL A 530 -18.38 -2.67 2.65
N PRO A 531 -17.37 -3.41 3.09
CA PRO A 531 -17.47 -4.17 4.35
C PRO A 531 -17.65 -3.19 5.52
N ALA A 532 -18.34 -3.63 6.57
CA ALA A 532 -18.51 -2.84 7.78
C ALA A 532 -17.14 -2.62 8.44
N LEU A 533 -16.63 -1.39 8.49
CA LEU A 533 -15.28 -1.03 8.92
C LEU A 533 -15.19 -0.96 10.45
N SER A 534 -14.05 -1.28 11.05
CA SER A 534 -13.91 -1.19 12.52
C SER A 534 -13.95 0.25 13.01
N TRP A 535 -14.29 0.44 14.29
CA TRP A 535 -14.30 1.74 14.97
C TRP A 535 -12.95 2.48 14.92
N LEU A 536 -11.85 1.75 14.70
CA LEU A 536 -10.52 2.34 14.57
C LEU A 536 -10.44 3.33 13.39
N TRP A 537 -11.22 3.12 12.33
CA TRP A 537 -11.33 4.07 11.22
C TRP A 537 -11.86 5.43 11.69
N TRP A 538 -12.84 5.44 12.59
CA TRP A 538 -13.36 6.67 13.19
C TRP A 538 -12.28 7.34 14.06
N GLN A 539 -11.69 6.59 15.00
CA GLN A 539 -10.68 7.12 15.92
C GLN A 539 -9.46 7.72 15.21
N ARG A 540 -9.03 7.10 14.11
CA ARG A 540 -7.86 7.52 13.34
C ARG A 540 -8.16 8.61 12.32
N SER A 541 -9.43 8.92 12.07
CA SER A 541 -9.85 9.99 11.16
C SER A 541 -10.35 11.25 11.86
N ASP A 542 -10.72 11.20 13.15
CA ASP A 542 -11.18 12.38 13.90
C ASP A 542 -10.09 13.43 14.09
N ASP A 543 -10.14 14.50 13.29
CA ASP A 543 -9.23 15.64 13.33
C ASP A 543 -9.73 16.79 14.22
N GLY A 544 -10.84 16.60 14.92
CA GLY A 544 -11.43 17.61 15.79
C GLY A 544 -12.11 18.77 15.03
N SER A 545 -12.34 18.64 13.73
CA SER A 545 -13.07 19.64 12.95
C SER A 545 -14.59 19.56 13.16
N ALA A 546 -15.30 20.67 12.92
CA ALA A 546 -16.76 20.71 12.92
C ALA A 546 -17.32 19.81 11.81
N GLU A 547 -16.69 19.81 10.63
CA GLU A 547 -17.08 18.98 9.50
C GLU A 547 -17.07 17.49 9.85
N PHE A 548 -16.01 17.02 10.51
CA PHE A 548 -15.90 15.62 10.92
C PHE A 548 -16.98 15.25 11.96
N ARG A 549 -17.19 16.09 12.98
CA ARG A 549 -18.20 15.81 14.02
C ARG A 549 -19.62 15.82 13.47
N ILE A 550 -19.94 16.75 12.56
CA ILE A 550 -21.25 16.77 11.88
C ILE A 550 -21.43 15.51 11.04
N ALA A 551 -20.43 15.15 10.23
CA ALA A 551 -20.47 13.95 9.40
C ALA A 551 -20.62 12.67 10.25
N ALA A 552 -19.91 12.58 11.38
CA ALA A 552 -20.02 11.48 12.34
C ALA A 552 -21.40 11.41 13.00
N ALA A 553 -21.99 12.55 13.35
CA ALA A 553 -23.33 12.62 13.93
C ALA A 553 -24.40 12.14 12.93
N LEU A 554 -24.27 12.50 11.65
CA LEU A 554 -25.14 12.01 10.58
C LEU A 554 -24.94 10.51 10.31
N ALA A 555 -23.69 10.04 10.23
CA ALA A 555 -23.37 8.62 10.06
C ALA A 555 -23.89 7.77 11.23
N GLY A 556 -23.92 8.33 12.44
CA GLY A 556 -24.44 7.69 13.66
C GLY A 556 -25.96 7.57 13.76
N LEU A 557 -26.72 8.08 12.79
CA LEU A 557 -28.18 7.93 12.75
C LEU A 557 -28.56 6.45 12.75
N SER A 558 -29.42 6.05 13.68
CA SER A 558 -29.84 4.66 13.87
C SER A 558 -31.31 4.60 14.30
N LEU A 559 -32.21 4.41 13.34
CA LEU A 559 -33.62 4.18 13.66
C LEU A 559 -33.79 2.71 13.99
N ARG A 560 -34.30 2.41 15.19
CA ARG A 560 -34.56 1.04 15.64
C ARG A 560 -36.05 0.78 15.67
N ALA A 561 -36.49 -0.33 15.08
CA ALA A 561 -37.87 -0.76 15.08
C ALA A 561 -37.98 -2.26 15.36
N SER A 562 -39.04 -2.66 16.03
CA SER A 562 -39.40 -4.08 16.20
C SER A 562 -40.21 -4.53 14.98
N ALA A 563 -39.76 -5.58 14.29
CA ALA A 563 -40.50 -6.21 13.20
C ALA A 563 -40.69 -7.70 13.47
N GLU A 564 -41.64 -8.33 12.78
CA GLU A 564 -41.94 -9.77 12.93
C GLU A 564 -40.74 -10.67 12.63
N GLU A 565 -39.88 -10.26 11.68
CA GLU A 565 -38.66 -10.97 11.28
C GLU A 565 -37.44 -10.66 12.18
N GLY A 566 -37.61 -9.84 13.22
CA GLY A 566 -36.57 -9.42 14.16
C GLY A 566 -36.35 -7.90 14.21
N PRO A 567 -35.45 -7.42 15.08
CA PRO A 567 -35.17 -5.99 15.22
C PRO A 567 -34.49 -5.43 13.96
N ILE A 568 -35.05 -4.35 13.40
CA ILE A 568 -34.50 -3.64 12.25
C ILE A 568 -33.77 -2.39 12.74
N THR A 569 -32.56 -2.17 12.23
CA THR A 569 -31.82 -0.92 12.44
C THR A 569 -31.55 -0.23 11.10
N LEU A 570 -32.21 0.91 10.86
CA LEU A 570 -32.02 1.73 9.66
C LEU A 570 -31.01 2.85 9.93
N GLY A 571 -29.80 2.66 9.39
CA GLY A 571 -28.70 3.61 9.42
C GLY A 571 -28.82 4.73 8.37
N LEU A 572 -27.77 5.53 8.21
CA LEU A 572 -27.66 6.50 7.11
C LEU A 572 -27.43 5.80 5.75
N ARG A 573 -26.63 4.74 5.75
CA ARG A 573 -26.08 4.09 4.55
C ARG A 573 -27.12 3.71 3.46
N PRO A 574 -28.30 3.12 3.79
CA PRO A 574 -29.32 2.81 2.77
C PRO A 574 -29.95 4.03 2.09
N HIS A 575 -29.74 5.24 2.62
CA HIS A 575 -30.16 6.49 1.99
C HIS A 575 -29.12 7.04 1.00
N LEU A 576 -27.90 6.51 1.01
CA LEU A 576 -26.78 6.93 0.19
C LEU A 576 -26.56 6.02 -1.03
N ALA A 577 -26.90 4.73 -0.89
CA ALA A 577 -26.74 3.71 -1.92
C ALA A 577 -27.87 2.67 -1.83
N PRO A 578 -28.22 1.95 -2.93
CA PRO A 578 -29.36 1.03 -2.98
C PRO A 578 -29.06 -0.26 -2.21
N LEU A 579 -29.13 -0.16 -0.89
CA LEU A 579 -28.85 -1.24 0.04
C LEU A 579 -30.15 -1.70 0.72
N ALA A 580 -30.12 -2.93 1.23
CA ALA A 580 -31.13 -3.42 2.15
C ALA A 580 -31.16 -2.56 3.43
N LEU A 581 -32.22 -2.70 4.23
CA LEU A 581 -32.42 -1.89 5.45
C LEU A 581 -31.27 -2.03 6.45
N ASP A 582 -30.62 -3.20 6.48
CA ASP A 582 -29.46 -3.48 7.31
C ASP A 582 -28.15 -2.84 6.81
N GLY A 583 -28.14 -2.30 5.59
CA GLY A 583 -26.98 -1.68 4.95
C GLY A 583 -25.89 -2.67 4.53
N LYS A 584 -26.14 -3.99 4.54
CA LYS A 584 -25.10 -5.02 4.30
C LYS A 584 -25.11 -5.62 2.92
N SER A 585 -26.27 -5.62 2.25
CA SER A 585 -26.43 -6.21 0.92
C SER A 585 -27.05 -5.21 -0.05
N TRP A 586 -26.74 -5.38 -1.33
CA TRP A 586 -27.38 -4.63 -2.41
C TRP A 586 -28.86 -4.97 -2.49
N ASN A 587 -29.72 -3.95 -2.59
CA ASN A 587 -31.15 -4.08 -2.86
C ASN A 587 -31.55 -3.13 -4.01
N ARG A 588 -31.73 -3.71 -5.20
CA ARG A 588 -32.02 -2.96 -6.44
C ARG A 588 -33.37 -2.25 -6.40
N ASP A 589 -34.32 -2.80 -5.67
CA ASP A 589 -35.68 -2.25 -5.54
C ASP A 589 -35.77 -1.22 -4.40
N SER A 590 -34.65 -0.91 -3.75
CA SER A 590 -34.59 0.07 -2.68
C SER A 590 -34.96 1.45 -3.20
N ARG A 591 -36.03 2.01 -2.65
CA ARG A 591 -36.46 3.39 -2.88
C ARG A 591 -35.93 4.36 -1.81
N LEU A 592 -34.98 3.93 -1.00
CA LEU A 592 -34.47 4.69 0.15
C LEU A 592 -33.42 5.73 -0.23
N VAL A 593 -32.74 5.52 -1.36
CA VAL A 593 -31.71 6.41 -1.87
C VAL A 593 -32.33 7.77 -2.16
N CYS A 594 -31.84 8.78 -1.45
CA CYS A 594 -32.32 10.16 -1.56
C CYS A 594 -31.17 11.17 -1.56
N TRP A 595 -29.94 10.74 -1.28
CA TRP A 595 -28.76 11.59 -1.36
C TRP A 595 -28.28 11.66 -2.80
N SER A 596 -28.32 12.85 -3.40
CA SER A 596 -27.97 13.07 -4.81
C SER A 596 -26.95 14.21 -4.96
N GLY A 597 -26.51 14.48 -6.19
CA GLY A 597 -25.67 15.64 -6.45
C GLY A 597 -26.42 16.94 -6.16
N GLY A 598 -25.81 17.84 -5.39
CA GLY A 598 -26.40 19.12 -5.01
C GLY A 598 -26.03 19.57 -3.59
N PRO A 599 -26.58 20.71 -3.15
CA PRO A 599 -26.25 21.30 -1.85
C PRO A 599 -26.70 20.40 -0.69
N LEU A 600 -25.92 20.42 0.39
CA LEU A 600 -26.09 19.54 1.55
C LEU A 600 -27.46 19.72 2.22
N GLU A 601 -28.01 20.93 2.23
CA GLU A 601 -29.32 21.25 2.81
C GLU A 601 -30.44 20.48 2.12
N ARG A 602 -30.40 20.42 0.78
CA ARG A 602 -31.38 19.67 -0.01
C ARG A 602 -31.31 18.18 0.31
N ASN A 603 -30.09 17.64 0.38
CA ASN A 603 -29.89 16.23 0.69
C ASN A 603 -30.38 15.87 2.11
N LEU A 604 -30.09 16.72 3.10
CA LEU A 604 -30.56 16.51 4.47
C LEU A 604 -32.08 16.65 4.61
N ALA A 605 -32.71 17.59 3.89
CA ALA A 605 -34.16 17.71 3.84
C ALA A 605 -34.83 16.46 3.22
N GLN A 606 -34.27 15.94 2.12
CA GLN A 606 -34.74 14.72 1.47
C GLN A 606 -34.53 13.48 2.34
N LEU A 607 -33.36 13.38 3.00
CA LEU A 607 -33.07 12.35 4.00
C LEU A 607 -34.13 12.36 5.09
N LEU A 608 -34.40 13.51 5.69
CA LEU A 608 -35.37 13.65 6.77
C LEU A 608 -36.76 13.21 6.32
N HIS A 609 -37.20 13.66 5.15
CA HIS A 609 -38.47 13.27 4.57
C HIS A 609 -38.57 11.75 4.37
N ARG A 610 -37.55 11.14 3.74
CA ARG A 610 -37.53 9.70 3.45
C ARG A 610 -37.46 8.87 4.72
N ARG A 611 -36.63 9.25 5.69
CA ARG A 611 -36.52 8.60 7.00
C ARG A 611 -37.83 8.65 7.76
N ARG A 612 -38.56 9.78 7.73
CA ARG A 612 -39.87 9.89 8.38
C ARG A 612 -40.89 8.92 7.78
N LEU A 613 -40.95 8.80 6.44
CA LEU A 613 -41.86 7.85 5.79
C LEU A 613 -41.56 6.41 6.21
N GLU A 614 -40.28 6.03 6.27
CA GLU A 614 -39.88 4.71 6.74
C GLU A 614 -40.17 4.50 8.23
N ALA A 615 -39.99 5.54 9.05
CA ALA A 615 -40.32 5.49 10.47
C ALA A 615 -41.80 5.23 10.70
N ILE A 616 -42.69 5.85 9.91
CA ILE A 616 -44.14 5.58 9.95
C ILE A 616 -44.42 4.12 9.56
N ARG A 617 -43.82 3.65 8.46
CA ARG A 617 -43.97 2.26 7.99
C ARG A 617 -43.53 1.23 9.05
N LEU A 618 -42.49 1.57 9.81
CA LEU A 618 -41.90 0.70 10.84
C LEU A 618 -42.47 0.95 12.25
N GLY A 619 -43.46 1.83 12.42
CA GLY A 619 -44.02 2.15 13.74
C GLY A 619 -43.03 2.83 14.71
N ALA A 620 -42.01 3.50 14.20
CA ALA A 620 -40.90 4.10 14.95
C ALA A 620 -40.79 5.63 14.75
N GLU A 621 -41.94 6.31 14.58
CA GLU A 621 -42.02 7.76 14.30
C GLU A 621 -41.28 8.66 15.29
N GLY A 622 -41.18 8.25 16.56
CA GLY A 622 -40.45 8.98 17.60
C GLY A 622 -38.92 8.90 17.49
N GLU A 623 -38.39 8.01 16.64
CA GLU A 623 -36.95 7.66 16.59
C GLU A 623 -36.27 8.07 15.27
N VAL A 624 -36.91 8.93 14.45
CA VAL A 624 -36.43 9.35 13.11
C VAL A 624 -34.97 9.79 13.09
N LEU A 625 -34.61 10.65 14.06
CA LEU A 625 -33.29 11.24 14.23
C LEU A 625 -32.53 10.67 15.44
N ARG A 626 -32.92 9.48 15.92
CA ARG A 626 -32.14 8.79 16.95
C ARG A 626 -30.73 8.61 16.43
N SER A 627 -29.76 9.05 17.21
CA SER A 627 -28.36 8.86 16.90
C SER A 627 -27.57 8.35 18.08
N ALA A 628 -26.56 7.60 17.74
CA ALA A 628 -25.57 7.06 18.63
C ALA A 628 -24.49 8.10 18.98
N ILE A 629 -24.19 9.00 18.04
CA ILE A 629 -23.14 10.01 18.09
C ILE A 629 -23.79 11.36 17.80
N GLY A 630 -23.33 12.42 18.46
CA GLY A 630 -23.89 13.75 18.26
C GLY A 630 -22.81 14.79 18.01
N ALA A 631 -23.20 15.86 17.30
CA ALA A 631 -22.43 17.07 17.14
C ALA A 631 -22.55 17.95 18.40
N ARG A 632 -21.66 18.94 18.51
CA ARG A 632 -21.68 19.97 19.56
C ARG A 632 -22.37 21.23 19.07
N LEU A 633 -22.75 22.10 20.00
CA LEU A 633 -23.39 23.37 19.63
C LEU A 633 -22.43 24.29 18.84
N GLU A 634 -21.14 24.27 19.16
CA GLU A 634 -20.09 24.97 18.40
C GLU A 634 -20.02 24.52 16.94
N ASP A 635 -20.25 23.23 16.67
CA ASP A 635 -20.24 22.68 15.32
C ASP A 635 -21.46 23.17 14.53
N ILE A 636 -22.63 23.18 15.17
CA ILE A 636 -23.87 23.65 14.56
C ILE A 636 -23.82 25.15 14.31
N GLU A 637 -23.25 25.94 15.22
CA GLU A 637 -23.05 27.37 15.02
C GLU A 637 -22.13 27.62 13.82
N SER A 638 -20.99 26.92 13.74
CA SER A 638 -20.08 27.01 12.58
C SER A 638 -20.79 26.63 11.27
N PHE A 639 -21.64 25.61 11.30
CA PHE A 639 -22.44 25.18 10.15
C PHE A 639 -23.46 26.25 9.74
N LEU A 640 -24.20 26.83 10.68
CA LEU A 640 -25.15 27.92 10.42
C LEU A 640 -24.46 29.19 9.92
N ALA A 641 -23.23 29.46 10.40
CA ALA A 641 -22.42 30.59 9.97
C ALA A 641 -21.76 30.40 8.59
N LEU A 642 -22.00 29.27 7.90
CA LEU A 642 -21.34 28.90 6.64
C LEU A 642 -19.81 28.84 6.74
N ALA A 643 -19.29 28.53 7.93
CA ALA A 643 -17.86 28.40 8.20
C ALA A 643 -17.34 26.96 7.97
N THR A 644 -18.21 26.03 7.56
CA THR A 644 -17.90 24.62 7.30
C THR A 644 -17.85 24.29 5.81
N ASP A 645 -17.04 23.31 5.43
CA ASP A 645 -17.07 22.71 4.09
C ASP A 645 -18.17 21.62 3.98
N ASP A 646 -19.27 21.95 3.30
CA ASP A 646 -20.43 21.06 3.11
C ASP A 646 -20.12 19.83 2.27
N ASP A 647 -19.27 19.95 1.25
CA ASP A 647 -18.86 18.83 0.41
C ASP A 647 -18.04 17.84 1.24
N ARG A 648 -17.16 18.37 2.10
CA ARG A 648 -16.39 17.57 3.05
C ARG A 648 -17.30 16.84 4.04
N ILE A 649 -18.31 17.51 4.60
CA ILE A 649 -19.31 16.89 5.49
C ILE A 649 -20.01 15.73 4.78
N ALA A 650 -20.53 15.96 3.57
CA ALA A 650 -21.24 14.97 2.80
C ALA A 650 -20.35 13.75 2.48
N GLU A 651 -19.16 13.97 1.93
CA GLU A 651 -18.25 12.88 1.57
C GLU A 651 -17.75 12.08 2.79
N LEU A 652 -17.51 12.74 3.93
CA LEU A 652 -17.17 12.05 5.18
C LEU A 652 -18.35 11.24 5.72
N ALA A 653 -19.58 11.77 5.67
CA ALA A 653 -20.76 11.06 6.14
C ALA A 653 -20.98 9.75 5.36
N HIS A 654 -20.69 9.74 4.06
CA HIS A 654 -20.72 8.52 3.24
C HIS A 654 -19.72 7.46 3.71
N GLY A 655 -18.46 7.85 3.94
CA GLY A 655 -17.43 6.92 4.41
C GLY A 655 -17.67 6.44 5.84
N LEU A 656 -18.02 7.35 6.75
CA LEU A 656 -18.28 7.06 8.17
C LEU A 656 -19.54 6.21 8.37
N ALA A 657 -20.52 6.27 7.47
CA ALA A 657 -21.68 5.38 7.50
C ALA A 657 -21.33 3.90 7.30
N CYS A 658 -20.11 3.60 6.82
CA CYS A 658 -19.58 2.24 6.72
C CYS A 658 -18.89 1.77 8.01
N VAL A 659 -18.65 2.65 8.99
CA VAL A 659 -17.91 2.36 10.21
C VAL A 659 -18.84 1.83 11.30
N GLU A 660 -18.50 0.68 11.87
CA GLU A 660 -19.19 0.09 13.01
C GLU A 660 -18.89 0.90 14.28
N ARG A 661 -19.96 1.25 14.99
CA ARG A 661 -19.90 2.02 16.23
C ARG A 661 -19.36 1.15 17.37
N ASP A 662 -18.48 1.73 18.17
CA ASP A 662 -18.17 1.23 19.51
C ASP A 662 -19.33 1.53 20.48
N PRO A 663 -19.98 0.51 21.09
CA PRO A 663 -21.07 0.72 22.03
C PRO A 663 -20.64 1.48 23.28
N ASP A 664 -19.38 1.32 23.71
CA ASP A 664 -18.84 1.87 24.96
C ASP A 664 -18.29 3.30 24.79
N PHE A 665 -18.30 3.82 23.56
CA PHE A 665 -17.86 5.18 23.31
C PHE A 665 -18.83 6.22 23.89
N GLU A 666 -18.30 7.05 24.78
CA GLU A 666 -18.93 8.27 25.26
C GLU A 666 -18.22 9.50 24.69
N ALA A 667 -19.00 10.44 24.15
CA ALA A 667 -18.45 11.68 23.63
C ALA A 667 -17.92 12.56 24.79
N PRO A 668 -16.75 13.21 24.63
CA PRO A 668 -16.21 14.12 25.64
C PRO A 668 -17.20 15.25 25.97
N THR A 669 -17.24 15.64 27.25
CA THR A 669 -18.06 16.78 27.68
C THR A 669 -17.46 18.09 27.16
N PRO A 670 -18.22 18.95 26.47
CA PRO A 670 -17.71 20.18 25.86
C PRO A 670 -17.35 21.24 26.91
N SER A 671 -16.24 21.94 26.69
CA SER A 671 -15.73 23.02 27.55
C SER A 671 -16.28 24.41 27.20
N VAL A 672 -16.79 24.62 25.98
CA VAL A 672 -17.23 25.92 25.49
C VAL A 672 -18.76 26.03 25.53
N ARG A 673 -19.28 27.18 25.98
CA ARG A 673 -20.71 27.53 25.88
C ARG A 673 -20.90 28.44 24.68
N VAL A 674 -21.79 28.04 23.77
CA VAL A 674 -22.16 28.82 22.57
C VAL A 674 -23.63 29.20 22.67
N ALA A 675 -23.95 30.47 22.43
CA ALA A 675 -25.33 30.94 22.35
C ALA A 675 -25.91 30.62 20.98
N MET A 676 -26.95 29.78 20.94
CA MET A 676 -27.58 29.39 19.69
C MET A 676 -28.67 30.38 19.27
N PRO A 677 -28.96 30.53 17.96
CA PRO A 677 -30.08 31.34 17.50
C PRO A 677 -31.41 30.86 18.13
N PRO A 678 -32.26 31.76 18.65
CA PRO A 678 -33.52 31.38 19.29
C PRO A 678 -34.44 30.51 18.42
N ALA A 679 -34.40 30.72 17.09
CA ALA A 679 -35.11 29.90 16.12
C ALA A 679 -34.67 28.42 16.16
N TYR A 680 -33.37 28.16 16.24
CA TYR A 680 -32.83 26.80 16.36
C TYR A 680 -33.26 26.16 17.69
N VAL A 681 -33.10 26.89 18.79
CA VAL A 681 -33.42 26.43 20.14
C VAL A 681 -34.89 26.01 20.24
N LEU A 682 -35.82 26.84 19.73
CA LEU A 682 -37.26 26.55 19.72
C LEU A 682 -37.63 25.33 18.89
N LEU A 683 -36.97 25.12 17.75
CA LEU A 683 -37.31 24.05 16.80
C LEU A 683 -36.66 22.72 17.18
N LYS A 684 -35.46 22.72 17.76
CA LYS A 684 -34.65 21.50 17.98
C LYS A 684 -35.36 20.35 18.72
N PRO A 685 -36.23 20.58 19.73
CA PRO A 685 -36.96 19.49 20.39
C PRO A 685 -37.80 18.64 19.42
N PHE A 686 -38.35 19.23 18.35
CA PHE A 686 -39.12 18.49 17.33
C PHE A 686 -38.27 17.65 16.38
N PHE A 687 -36.95 17.91 16.36
CA PHE A 687 -35.95 17.23 15.54
C PHE A 687 -34.95 16.45 16.41
N THR A 688 -35.47 15.89 17.50
CA THR A 688 -34.76 15.07 18.48
C THR A 688 -35.60 13.83 18.77
N SER A 689 -34.98 12.68 18.98
CA SER A 689 -35.75 11.45 19.25
C SER A 689 -36.45 11.51 20.59
N GLU A 690 -37.63 10.89 20.67
CA GLU A 690 -38.40 10.82 21.92
C GLU A 690 -37.62 10.06 23.00
N ALA A 691 -36.86 9.01 22.64
CA ALA A 691 -35.96 8.35 23.58
C ALA A 691 -34.93 9.31 24.22
N MET A 692 -34.37 10.26 23.45
CA MET A 692 -33.43 11.25 23.98
C MET A 692 -34.15 12.23 24.91
N LEU A 693 -35.31 12.75 24.50
CA LEU A 693 -36.08 13.70 25.30
C LEU A 693 -36.60 13.08 26.62
N ARG A 694 -36.99 11.79 26.59
CA ARG A 694 -37.38 11.03 27.79
C ARG A 694 -36.19 10.76 28.70
N ARG A 695 -35.03 10.41 28.15
CA ARG A 695 -33.78 10.25 28.94
C ARG A 695 -33.30 11.56 29.59
N LEU A 696 -33.77 12.70 29.09
CA LEU A 696 -33.52 14.03 29.64
C LEU A 696 -34.66 14.51 30.55
N ASP A 697 -35.63 13.65 30.86
CA ASP A 697 -36.82 13.94 31.66
C ASP A 697 -37.64 15.14 31.14
N TRP A 698 -37.49 15.47 29.86
CA TRP A 698 -38.11 16.66 29.26
C TRP A 698 -39.46 16.36 28.60
N LEU A 699 -39.61 15.16 28.01
CA LEU A 699 -40.86 14.67 27.43
C LEU A 699 -41.49 13.61 28.35
N PRO A 700 -42.72 13.84 28.84
CA PRO A 700 -43.44 12.86 29.64
C PRO A 700 -43.66 11.52 28.90
N PRO A 701 -43.71 10.37 29.60
CA PRO A 701 -43.83 9.05 28.98
C PRO A 701 -45.16 8.85 28.24
N ASP A 702 -46.22 9.54 28.66
CA ASP A 702 -47.57 9.51 28.09
C ASP A 702 -47.75 10.47 26.89
N LYS A 703 -46.78 11.34 26.65
CA LYS A 703 -46.81 12.31 25.54
C LYS A 703 -45.90 11.87 24.39
N SER A 704 -46.30 12.27 23.18
CA SER A 704 -45.54 12.05 21.96
C SER A 704 -45.38 13.38 21.23
N GLN A 705 -44.15 13.65 20.80
CA GLN A 705 -43.80 14.87 20.07
C GLN A 705 -44.00 14.67 18.59
N ARG A 706 -43.51 13.52 18.08
CA ARG A 706 -43.32 13.16 16.66
C ARG A 706 -42.63 14.27 15.84
N LEU A 707 -42.05 13.91 14.69
CA LEU A 707 -41.51 14.92 13.77
C LEU A 707 -42.63 15.53 12.90
N PRO A 708 -42.99 16.82 13.06
CA PRO A 708 -44.11 17.40 12.31
C PRO A 708 -43.71 17.68 10.86
N ALA A 709 -44.37 17.02 9.90
CA ALA A 709 -44.09 17.19 8.46
C ALA A 709 -44.20 18.64 8.01
N GLU A 710 -45.18 19.37 8.53
CA GLU A 710 -45.45 20.75 8.18
C GLU A 710 -44.29 21.68 8.56
N MET A 711 -43.67 21.49 9.73
CA MET A 711 -42.50 22.29 10.12
C MET A 711 -41.34 22.11 9.14
N ALA A 712 -41.03 20.85 8.79
CA ALA A 712 -39.98 20.54 7.85
C ALA A 712 -40.29 21.10 6.44
N ALA A 713 -41.54 21.00 5.98
CA ALA A 713 -41.95 21.53 4.68
C ALA A 713 -41.85 23.05 4.62
N ARG A 714 -42.28 23.76 5.67
CA ARG A 714 -42.21 25.22 5.76
C ARG A 714 -40.77 25.71 5.77
N LEU A 715 -39.90 25.07 6.55
CA LEU A 715 -38.46 25.41 6.56
C LEU A 715 -37.80 25.13 5.20
N ALA A 716 -38.17 24.03 4.52
CA ALA A 716 -37.66 23.71 3.20
C ALA A 716 -38.06 24.74 2.12
N THR A 717 -39.21 25.42 2.28
CA THR A 717 -39.68 26.51 1.42
C THR A 717 -39.34 27.90 1.97
N ASP A 718 -38.43 27.98 2.96
CA ASP A 718 -37.97 29.22 3.59
C ASP A 718 -39.04 30.03 4.35
N ASP A 719 -40.18 29.41 4.70
CA ASP A 719 -41.25 29.99 5.52
C ASP A 719 -40.95 29.77 7.02
N VAL A 720 -39.83 30.35 7.49
CA VAL A 720 -39.33 30.16 8.86
C VAL A 720 -40.32 30.71 9.90
N ALA A 721 -40.97 31.84 9.62
CA ALA A 721 -41.92 32.46 10.54
C ALA A 721 -43.15 31.58 10.82
N ALA A 722 -43.68 30.88 9.81
CA ALA A 722 -44.76 29.90 10.04
C ALA A 722 -44.29 28.69 10.85
N ALA A 723 -43.09 28.18 10.57
CA ALA A 723 -42.51 27.07 11.32
C ALA A 723 -42.34 27.41 12.81
N LEU A 724 -41.83 28.62 13.12
CA LEU A 724 -41.67 29.11 14.50
C LEU A 724 -43.00 29.30 15.22
N ARG A 725 -44.03 29.83 14.55
CA ARG A 725 -45.39 29.94 15.11
C ARG A 725 -45.97 28.58 15.47
N LEU A 726 -45.82 27.60 14.57
CA LEU A 726 -46.30 26.24 14.80
C LEU A 726 -45.57 25.56 15.96
N ALA A 727 -44.24 25.73 16.05
CA ALA A 727 -43.42 25.20 17.12
C ALA A 727 -43.82 25.80 18.48
N TRP A 728 -43.97 27.12 18.53
CA TRP A 728 -44.42 27.85 19.71
C TRP A 728 -45.77 27.38 20.24
N GLN A 729 -46.77 27.24 19.36
CA GLN A 729 -48.10 26.77 19.73
C GLN A 729 -48.07 25.34 20.28
N ARG A 730 -47.32 24.44 19.63
CA ARG A 730 -47.21 23.04 20.06
C ARG A 730 -46.49 22.88 21.40
N LEU A 731 -45.40 23.62 21.63
CA LEU A 731 -44.68 23.60 22.90
C LEU A 731 -45.54 24.09 24.06
N ARG A 732 -46.36 25.13 23.85
CA ARG A 732 -47.34 25.57 24.86
C ARG A 732 -48.42 24.52 25.12
N ALA A 733 -48.92 23.85 24.07
CA ALA A 733 -49.88 22.76 24.22
C ALA A 733 -49.30 21.55 25.01
N LEU A 734 -47.98 21.38 25.00
CA LEU A 734 -47.29 20.37 25.80
C LEU A 734 -47.11 20.79 27.28
N GLY A 735 -47.36 22.05 27.61
CA GLY A 735 -47.25 22.61 28.96
C GLY A 735 -45.91 23.31 29.25
N LYS A 736 -45.09 23.60 28.23
CA LYS A 736 -43.77 24.24 28.43
C LYS A 736 -43.88 25.75 28.58
N LYS A 737 -43.17 26.31 29.58
CA LYS A 737 -43.10 27.76 29.86
C LYS A 737 -42.01 28.40 29.01
N LEU A 738 -42.40 28.94 27.86
CA LEU A 738 -41.47 29.54 26.89
C LEU A 738 -41.13 31.01 27.23
N PRO A 739 -39.93 31.49 26.89
CA PRO A 739 -39.53 32.88 27.10
C PRO A 739 -40.27 33.85 26.18
N GLY A 740 -41.10 34.72 26.77
CA GLY A 740 -41.79 35.81 26.07
C GLY A 740 -43.25 35.54 25.71
N ARG A 741 -43.90 36.55 25.10
CA ARG A 741 -45.32 36.49 24.72
C ARG A 741 -45.55 36.03 23.28
N THR A 742 -44.57 36.20 22.41
CA THR A 742 -44.61 35.90 20.98
C THR A 742 -43.44 34.98 20.60
N PRO A 743 -43.57 34.20 19.50
CA PRO A 743 -42.44 33.45 18.97
C PRO A 743 -41.25 34.37 18.63
N PRO A 744 -40.01 33.85 18.65
CA PRO A 744 -38.83 34.62 18.29
C PRO A 744 -38.90 35.09 16.84
N GLU A 745 -38.24 36.22 16.56
CA GLU A 745 -38.11 36.71 15.18
C GLU A 745 -37.31 35.71 14.32
N PRO A 746 -37.71 35.50 13.06
CA PRO A 746 -36.93 34.69 12.14
C PRO A 746 -35.54 35.35 11.91
N PRO A 747 -34.50 34.55 11.61
CA PRO A 747 -33.20 35.10 11.24
C PRO A 747 -33.31 36.06 10.05
N ARG A 748 -32.45 37.10 10.00
CA ARG A 748 -32.53 38.23 9.04
C ARG A 748 -32.26 37.88 7.56
N ARG A 749 -32.13 36.59 7.21
CA ARG A 749 -31.96 36.11 5.83
C ARG A 749 -32.62 34.75 5.64
N GLY A 750 -33.03 34.46 4.40
CA GLY A 750 -33.68 33.23 3.95
C GLY A 750 -32.82 31.98 4.13
N ASP A 751 -32.75 31.51 5.36
CA ASP A 751 -31.88 30.44 5.82
C ASP A 751 -32.69 29.23 6.31
N GLY A 752 -33.96 29.13 5.94
CA GLY A 752 -34.86 28.03 6.31
C GLY A 752 -34.30 26.66 5.93
N PRO A 753 -33.81 26.44 4.70
CA PRO A 753 -33.18 25.17 4.32
C PRO A 753 -31.94 24.82 5.14
N ARG A 754 -31.07 25.80 5.45
CA ARG A 754 -29.89 25.59 6.29
C ARG A 754 -30.26 25.30 7.73
N LEU A 755 -31.25 26.00 8.26
CA LEU A 755 -31.80 25.76 9.58
C LEU A 755 -32.42 24.35 9.67
N LEU A 756 -33.15 23.92 8.64
CA LEU A 756 -33.69 22.55 8.56
C LEU A 756 -32.55 21.51 8.55
N ALA A 757 -31.51 21.76 7.77
CA ALA A 757 -30.33 20.90 7.71
C ALA A 757 -29.64 20.82 9.08
N ALA A 758 -29.44 21.94 9.76
CA ALA A 758 -28.87 22.01 11.11
C ALA A 758 -29.72 21.26 12.14
N LEU A 759 -31.05 21.35 12.03
CA LEU A 759 -31.98 20.64 12.90
C LEU A 759 -31.92 19.13 12.70
N ALA A 760 -31.66 18.66 11.48
CA ALA A 760 -31.48 17.24 11.17
C ALA A 760 -30.20 16.63 11.76
N ILE A 761 -29.19 17.45 12.13
CA ILE A 761 -27.95 16.99 12.74
C ILE A 761 -28.20 16.61 14.21
N PRO A 762 -27.94 15.36 14.63
CA PRO A 762 -28.10 14.95 16.03
C PRO A 762 -27.11 15.65 16.97
N LEU A 763 -27.54 15.97 18.18
CA LEU A 763 -26.69 16.55 19.23
C LEU A 763 -26.27 15.50 20.26
N THR A 764 -25.15 15.74 20.92
CA THR A 764 -24.76 14.94 22.10
C THR A 764 -25.78 15.12 23.23
N PHE A 765 -25.80 14.17 24.18
CA PHE A 765 -26.70 14.23 25.33
C PHE A 765 -26.56 15.53 26.14
N GLY A 766 -25.32 15.93 26.46
CA GLY A 766 -25.07 17.16 27.21
C GLY A 766 -25.47 18.43 26.45
N GLU A 767 -25.27 18.46 25.14
CA GLU A 767 -25.61 19.63 24.32
C GLU A 767 -27.11 19.75 24.10
N MET A 768 -27.81 18.63 23.93
CA MET A 768 -29.27 18.64 23.88
C MET A 768 -29.87 19.11 25.21
N ARG A 769 -29.32 18.68 26.36
CA ARG A 769 -29.73 19.20 27.68
C ARG A 769 -29.58 20.72 27.75
N ARG A 770 -28.46 21.28 27.29
CA ARG A 770 -28.23 22.73 27.26
C ARG A 770 -29.25 23.47 26.40
N VAL A 771 -29.63 22.92 25.24
CA VAL A 771 -30.68 23.50 24.38
C VAL A 771 -32.03 23.52 25.10
N LEU A 772 -32.39 22.44 25.80
CA LEU A 772 -33.65 22.38 26.54
C LEU A 772 -33.69 23.34 27.73
N ASN A 773 -32.58 23.49 28.45
CA ASN A 773 -32.46 24.45 29.55
C ASN A 773 -32.62 25.91 29.08
N GLN A 774 -32.31 26.22 27.81
CA GLN A 774 -32.57 27.55 27.24
C GLN A 774 -34.06 27.80 26.95
N LEU A 775 -34.89 26.75 26.88
CA LEU A 775 -36.33 26.85 26.64
C LEU A 775 -37.16 26.90 27.92
N ASP A 776 -36.72 26.21 28.98
CA ASP A 776 -37.45 26.08 30.23
C ASP A 776 -37.04 27.20 31.22
N LEU A 777 -37.98 28.11 31.51
CA LEU A 777 -37.82 29.20 32.49
C LEU A 777 -38.02 28.77 33.96
N GLU A 778 -37.94 27.47 34.28
CA GLU A 778 -38.07 27.02 35.68
C GLU A 778 -36.74 27.20 36.43
N SER A 779 -36.65 28.35 37.12
CA SER A 779 -35.75 28.75 38.22
C SER A 779 -34.32 28.16 38.24
N GLU A 780 -33.34 29.01 37.95
CA GLU A 780 -32.12 29.02 38.79
C GLU A 780 -32.60 29.18 40.24
N GLU A 781 -32.27 28.23 41.11
CA GLU A 781 -32.49 28.35 42.55
C GLU A 781 -31.84 29.67 43.01
N GLU A 782 -32.67 30.63 43.44
CA GLU A 782 -32.18 31.78 44.19
C GLU A 782 -31.46 31.24 45.44
N PRO A 783 -30.19 31.63 45.70
CA PRO A 783 -29.56 31.24 46.95
C PRO A 783 -30.35 31.85 48.10
N GLU A 784 -30.78 31.00 49.04
CA GLU A 784 -31.41 31.41 50.29
C GLU A 784 -30.63 32.56 50.91
N SER A 785 -31.23 33.75 50.90
CA SER A 785 -30.75 34.84 51.73
C SER A 785 -31.03 34.47 53.18
N ASP A 786 -29.99 34.11 53.92
CA ASP A 786 -30.02 34.05 55.38
C ASP A 786 -30.56 35.38 55.93
N VAL A 787 -31.79 35.35 56.41
CA VAL A 787 -32.36 36.42 57.23
C VAL A 787 -31.84 36.20 58.65
N GLU A 788 -30.73 36.87 58.97
CA GLU A 788 -30.36 37.17 60.36
C GLU A 788 -31.52 37.97 60.99
N THR A 789 -32.16 37.37 61.99
CA THR A 789 -32.99 38.08 62.95
C THR A 789 -32.16 38.36 64.20
N ALA A 790 -32.22 39.62 64.62
CA ALA A 790 -31.58 40.19 65.81
C ALA A 790 -32.06 39.59 67.14
#